data_AF-A0A318NI47-F1
#
_entry.id   AF-A0A318NI47-F1
#
_cell.length_a   1.000
_cell.length_b   1.000
_cell.length_c   1.000
_cell.angle_alpha   90.00
_cell.angle_beta   90.00
_cell.angle_gamma   90.00
#
_symmetry.space_group_name_H-M   'P 1'
#
loop_
_entity.id
_entity.type
_entity.pdbx_description
1 polymer ?
#
loop_
_entity_poly.entity_id
_entity_poly.type
_entity_poly.pdbx_seq_one_letter_code
_entity_poly.pdbx_strand_id
1 'polypeptide(L)'
;MATPASGAPAANPTPSSDKAKHGRENLPDPKADQQREIRKQAIADLLSGKAKLENRHGSKVIKIKDRFVEYQQPPKVDPIFTMLVNFGDKTDPRTGGAAGPTVGQIQEPDRNWDGGATDDNTTSWSSNYDRQHYLDTFYGSGGESMRDFYLKQSGGRYTVGGDVSDWVTVPFNEARYGSNAIPESDGSWNFIKDSATSWYDSQIGLGKTPEQIKQYLSQFDIWDRYDFDGDGDFNEPDGYIDHFQAVHAGKGEEAGGGAEGEDAIWSHRWGAFTDLTGKAGPAGNLAGGVQIGDTGLWIRDYTTEPENGGLGVFAHEYGHDLGLPDLYDTVGGDNGVGFWSLMSAGSWLSRGKDDIGTTPGYMDPWSKLFLGWLNYSTVEYGKGTTQVTLGPAGDSDGPKAQAVVVNLPPQEQTSTYNTPFAGSNEWWGGSADNLNNSLTRQLDLTGASSASINAKAWYDTEEDYDFFYAEVSTDNGATWASVDSPLIDAGETGLDGSSGGKWVDLNYDLAAYAGKVIQFRYRYQSDNGTNLTGVFLDNISLVKDGTAAWTDDAETLAAEWTAEGFTRMGGSVTASYPRFYIAENRTYVGYDDALRTGGYNYGFSNTRPSWVERYANQPGMLVWYVNYAYGDNNTSEHPGYGLDLPVDVRPGAITVKGQGTVTNRRNGFDAAFSRHDKPAQTFHLNGVPVTLPKLKANPVFDDSAVDRYWTADNEQNSVKVAGTGTRIEIVKQGKKPTDDMVVQIRN
;
A
#
# COMPACT_ATOMS: atom_id res chain seq x y z
N MET A 1 -48.87 30.26 -34.12
CA MET A 1 -48.17 28.96 -34.11
C MET A 1 -47.13 29.04 -33.02
N ALA A 2 -47.34 28.31 -31.93
CA ALA A 2 -46.44 28.29 -30.78
C ALA A 2 -45.40 27.19 -30.99
N THR A 3 -44.13 27.56 -30.87
CA THR A 3 -42.96 26.70 -30.85
C THR A 3 -42.97 25.82 -29.60
N PRO A 4 -42.74 24.50 -29.71
CA PRO A 4 -42.65 23.62 -28.55
C PRO A 4 -41.29 23.78 -27.85
N ALA A 5 -41.34 23.62 -26.52
CA ALA A 5 -40.22 23.73 -25.60
C ALA A 5 -39.14 22.67 -25.88
N SER A 6 -37.88 23.10 -25.82
CA SER A 6 -36.70 22.24 -25.77
C SER A 6 -36.71 21.47 -24.45
N GLY A 7 -36.65 20.14 -24.53
CA GLY A 7 -36.51 19.27 -23.37
C GLY A 7 -35.19 19.53 -22.64
N ALA A 8 -35.24 19.44 -21.31
CA ALA A 8 -34.06 19.44 -20.46
C ALA A 8 -33.14 18.26 -20.83
N PRO A 9 -31.80 18.43 -20.80
CA PRO A 9 -30.88 17.33 -21.01
C PRO A 9 -31.10 16.25 -19.93
N ALA A 10 -31.07 14.99 -20.37
CA ALA A 10 -31.14 13.84 -19.49
C ALA A 10 -29.97 13.87 -18.50
N ALA A 11 -30.26 13.65 -17.22
CA ALA A 11 -29.25 13.44 -16.20
C ALA A 11 -28.34 12.28 -16.63
N ASN A 12 -27.02 12.51 -16.59
CA ASN A 12 -26.05 11.45 -16.79
C ASN A 12 -26.23 10.40 -15.67
N PRO A 13 -26.15 9.09 -15.99
CA PRO A 13 -26.21 8.06 -14.96
C PRO A 13 -24.99 8.19 -14.03
N THR A 14 -25.25 8.35 -12.74
CA THR A 14 -24.24 8.23 -11.68
C THR A 14 -23.50 6.90 -11.83
N PRO A 15 -22.16 6.87 -11.83
CA PRO A 15 -21.43 5.62 -11.82
C PRO A 15 -21.81 4.82 -10.57
N SER A 16 -22.30 3.59 -10.74
CA SER A 16 -22.24 2.60 -9.65
C SER A 16 -20.76 2.39 -9.32
N SER A 17 -20.40 2.17 -8.05
CA SER A 17 -19.02 1.90 -7.62
C SER A 17 -18.33 0.73 -8.36
N ASP A 18 -19.06 -0.07 -9.13
CA ASP A 18 -18.50 -1.04 -10.09
C ASP A 18 -17.89 -0.42 -11.37
N LYS A 19 -17.96 0.92 -11.58
CA LYS A 19 -17.44 1.63 -12.76
C LYS A 19 -16.41 2.73 -12.45
N ALA A 20 -16.20 3.08 -11.19
CA ALA A 20 -15.10 3.98 -10.86
C ALA A 20 -13.78 3.28 -11.21
N LYS A 21 -12.87 3.96 -11.91
CA LYS A 21 -11.49 3.47 -11.99
C LYS A 21 -10.97 3.44 -10.56
N HIS A 22 -10.46 2.30 -10.09
CA HIS A 22 -9.85 2.23 -8.77
C HIS A 22 -8.67 3.21 -8.73
N GLY A 23 -8.83 4.32 -8.00
CA GLY A 23 -7.72 5.14 -7.55
C GLY A 23 -6.89 4.37 -6.52
N ARG A 24 -5.65 4.78 -6.30
CA ARG A 24 -4.81 4.22 -5.23
C ARG A 24 -5.20 4.91 -3.92
N GLU A 25 -5.70 4.16 -2.94
CA GLU A 25 -6.04 4.70 -1.61
C GLU A 25 -4.79 4.85 -0.74
N ASN A 26 -3.75 4.02 -0.92
CA ASN A 26 -2.41 4.29 -0.39
C ASN A 26 -1.45 4.83 -1.47
N LEU A 27 -1.17 6.13 -1.45
CA LEU A 27 -0.33 6.80 -2.45
C LEU A 27 1.17 6.60 -2.18
N PRO A 28 2.02 6.60 -3.24
CA PRO A 28 3.45 6.30 -3.10
C PRO A 28 4.18 7.24 -2.12
N ASP A 29 4.90 6.64 -1.18
CA ASP A 29 5.75 7.34 -0.22
C ASP A 29 6.99 6.46 0.06
N PRO A 30 8.17 6.81 -0.46
CA PRO A 30 9.35 5.96 -0.34
C PRO A 30 9.74 5.61 1.10
N LYS A 31 9.50 6.50 2.08
CA LYS A 31 9.76 6.18 3.50
C LYS A 31 8.80 5.12 4.04
N ALA A 32 7.50 5.28 3.78
CA ALA A 32 6.49 4.30 4.19
C ALA A 32 6.68 2.96 3.48
N ASP A 33 7.06 3.00 2.19
CA ASP A 33 7.33 1.82 1.38
C ASP A 33 8.53 1.05 1.91
N GLN A 34 9.66 1.74 2.16
CA GLN A 34 10.83 1.14 2.77
C GLN A 34 10.51 0.52 4.14
N GLN A 35 9.76 1.23 4.99
CA GLN A 35 9.35 0.71 6.29
C GLN A 35 8.53 -0.58 6.17
N ARG A 36 7.58 -0.61 5.23
CA ARG A 36 6.73 -1.78 4.96
C ARG A 36 7.55 -2.98 4.49
N GLU A 37 8.50 -2.78 3.57
CA GLU A 37 9.38 -3.84 3.09
C GLU A 37 10.28 -4.41 4.21
N ILE A 38 10.88 -3.54 5.01
CA ILE A 38 11.71 -3.97 6.15
C ILE A 38 10.86 -4.72 7.18
N ARG A 39 9.63 -4.28 7.44
CA ARG A 39 8.71 -4.98 8.36
C ARG A 39 8.30 -6.35 7.81
N LYS A 40 8.00 -6.49 6.51
CA LYS A 40 7.74 -7.80 5.88
C LYS A 40 8.93 -8.75 6.08
N GLN A 41 10.14 -8.28 5.81
CA GLN A 41 11.36 -9.07 6.02
C GLN A 41 11.54 -9.46 7.50
N ALA A 42 11.34 -8.52 8.42
CA ALA A 42 11.45 -8.75 9.85
C ALA A 42 10.48 -9.85 10.34
N ILE A 43 9.24 -9.83 9.86
CA ILE A 43 8.24 -10.84 10.18
C ILE A 43 8.62 -12.20 9.60
N ALA A 44 9.09 -12.26 8.35
CA ALA A 44 9.55 -13.50 7.75
C ALA A 44 10.74 -14.11 8.52
N ASP A 45 11.69 -13.28 8.95
CA ASP A 45 12.81 -13.72 9.77
C ASP A 45 12.37 -14.16 11.17
N LEU A 46 11.36 -13.51 11.76
CA LEU A 46 10.76 -13.95 13.02
C LEU A 46 10.07 -15.32 12.87
N LEU A 47 9.23 -15.49 11.85
CA LEU A 47 8.50 -16.74 11.59
C LEU A 47 9.42 -17.91 11.30
N SER A 48 10.54 -17.68 10.62
CA SER A 48 11.56 -18.70 10.32
C SER A 48 12.56 -18.92 11.46
N GLY A 49 12.47 -18.13 12.54
CA GLY A 49 13.36 -18.21 13.70
C GLY A 49 14.76 -17.63 13.48
N LYS A 50 14.98 -16.90 12.38
CA LYS A 50 16.22 -16.15 12.09
C LYS A 50 16.35 -14.90 12.94
N ALA A 51 15.22 -14.27 13.28
CA ALA A 51 15.15 -13.12 14.18
C ALA A 51 14.34 -13.44 15.43
N LYS A 52 14.43 -12.57 16.44
CA LYS A 52 13.72 -12.69 17.71
C LYS A 52 13.13 -11.34 18.10
N LEU A 53 12.12 -11.38 18.96
CA LEU A 53 11.59 -10.19 19.62
C LEU A 53 12.52 -9.75 20.74
N GLU A 54 12.78 -8.45 20.77
CA GLU A 54 13.53 -7.77 21.83
C GLU A 54 12.63 -6.70 22.46
N ASN A 55 12.66 -6.57 23.78
CA ASN A 55 11.96 -5.46 24.43
C ASN A 55 12.87 -4.22 24.38
N ARG A 56 12.36 -3.10 23.88
CA ARG A 56 13.05 -1.83 23.82
C ARG A 56 12.07 -0.70 24.08
N HIS A 57 12.38 0.14 25.06
CA HIS A 57 11.63 1.36 25.38
C HIS A 57 10.10 1.17 25.48
N GLY A 58 9.66 0.02 25.99
CA GLY A 58 8.23 -0.31 26.14
C GLY A 58 7.66 -1.14 25.00
N SER A 59 8.21 -1.04 23.79
CA SER A 59 7.81 -1.81 22.61
C SER A 59 8.60 -3.12 22.46
N LYS A 60 8.05 -4.05 21.68
CA LYS A 60 8.80 -5.19 21.14
C LYS A 60 9.22 -4.90 19.72
N VAL A 61 10.52 -5.00 19.50
CA VAL A 61 11.15 -4.74 18.22
C VAL A 61 11.76 -6.01 17.66
N ILE A 62 11.93 -6.05 16.34
CA ILE A 62 12.72 -7.04 15.62
C ILE A 62 13.93 -6.31 15.04
N LYS A 63 15.14 -6.78 15.36
CA LYS A 63 16.37 -6.21 14.81
C LYS A 63 16.69 -6.84 13.46
N ILE A 64 16.87 -6.02 12.42
CA ILE A 64 17.29 -6.45 11.08
C ILE A 64 18.51 -5.62 10.67
N LYS A 65 19.67 -6.29 10.54
CA LYS A 65 20.97 -5.64 10.37
C LYS A 65 21.19 -4.59 11.46
N ASP A 66 21.32 -3.31 11.09
CA ASP A 66 21.56 -2.18 11.98
C ASP A 66 20.29 -1.36 12.28
N ARG A 67 19.10 -1.84 11.85
CA ARG A 67 17.81 -1.16 12.06
C ARG A 67 16.90 -1.94 13.01
N PHE A 68 15.95 -1.23 13.60
CA PHE A 68 14.88 -1.81 14.41
C PHE A 68 13.54 -1.68 13.70
N VAL A 69 12.69 -2.69 13.86
CA VAL A 69 11.30 -2.66 13.41
C VAL A 69 10.42 -2.84 14.63
N GLU A 70 9.63 -1.83 14.96
CA GLU A 70 8.58 -1.98 15.94
C GLU A 70 7.54 -3.00 15.46
N TYR A 71 7.19 -3.96 16.32
CA TYR A 71 6.31 -5.06 15.95
C TYR A 71 5.15 -5.31 16.92
N GLN A 72 5.40 -5.34 18.23
CA GLN A 72 4.31 -5.44 19.22
C GLN A 72 4.42 -4.34 20.25
N GLN A 73 3.33 -3.66 20.48
CA GLN A 73 3.27 -2.58 21.45
C GLN A 73 2.57 -3.05 22.73
N PRO A 74 2.86 -2.47 23.89
CA PRO A 74 1.99 -2.62 25.05
C PRO A 74 0.60 -2.06 24.68
N PRO A 75 -0.48 -2.47 25.36
CA PRO A 75 -1.79 -1.87 25.15
C PRO A 75 -1.71 -0.34 25.14
N LYS A 76 -2.01 0.27 23.99
CA LYS A 76 -1.87 1.71 23.79
C LYS A 76 -3.09 2.36 23.16
N VAL A 77 -3.15 3.68 23.30
CA VAL A 77 -4.16 4.56 22.72
C VAL A 77 -3.41 5.59 21.89
N ASP A 78 -3.44 5.46 20.56
CA ASP A 78 -2.78 6.41 19.68
C ASP A 78 -3.66 7.65 19.46
N PRO A 79 -3.09 8.86 19.56
CA PRO A 79 -3.82 10.10 19.40
C PRO A 79 -3.98 10.46 17.92
N ILE A 80 -5.20 10.66 17.47
CA ILE A 80 -5.52 11.17 16.12
C ILE A 80 -5.98 12.62 16.24
N PHE A 81 -5.40 13.49 15.42
CA PHE A 81 -5.88 14.85 15.27
C PHE A 81 -6.66 14.97 13.96
N THR A 82 -7.99 15.17 14.08
CA THR A 82 -8.87 15.30 12.92
C THR A 82 -9.30 16.75 12.70
N MET A 83 -9.15 17.25 11.47
CA MET A 83 -9.72 18.52 11.04
C MET A 83 -10.97 18.28 10.19
N LEU A 84 -12.05 19.02 10.49
CA LEU A 84 -13.26 19.06 9.65
C LEU A 84 -13.19 20.26 8.70
N VAL A 85 -13.33 20.03 7.39
CA VAL A 85 -12.93 21.00 6.37
C VAL A 85 -14.04 21.26 5.35
N ASN A 86 -14.60 22.47 5.40
CA ASN A 86 -15.47 23.02 4.36
C ASN A 86 -14.66 23.65 3.24
N PHE A 87 -15.24 23.72 2.04
CA PHE A 87 -14.65 24.43 0.92
C PHE A 87 -15.17 25.85 0.78
N GLY A 88 -14.32 26.72 0.25
CA GLY A 88 -14.60 28.14 0.02
C GLY A 88 -15.22 28.40 -1.35
N ASP A 89 -15.17 29.67 -1.76
CA ASP A 89 -15.79 30.17 -2.99
C ASP A 89 -14.79 30.62 -4.06
N LYS A 90 -13.48 30.67 -3.74
CA LYS A 90 -12.46 30.98 -4.73
C LYS A 90 -12.28 29.81 -5.68
N THR A 91 -12.09 30.11 -6.95
CA THR A 91 -11.82 29.12 -7.98
C THR A 91 -10.39 29.26 -8.49
N ASP A 92 -9.78 28.14 -8.86
CA ASP A 92 -8.52 28.12 -9.61
C ASP A 92 -8.85 28.10 -11.11
N PRO A 93 -8.30 29.02 -11.92
CA PRO A 93 -8.57 29.04 -13.36
C PRO A 93 -8.22 27.73 -14.10
N ARG A 94 -7.35 26.89 -13.54
CA ARG A 94 -6.94 25.61 -14.12
C ARG A 94 -8.01 24.52 -13.97
N THR A 95 -8.78 24.56 -12.88
CA THR A 95 -9.77 23.52 -12.54
C THR A 95 -11.21 24.02 -12.58
N GLY A 96 -11.44 25.30 -12.29
CA GLY A 96 -12.77 25.89 -12.32
C GLY A 96 -13.65 25.41 -11.16
N GLY A 97 -14.74 24.69 -11.48
CA GLY A 97 -15.67 24.13 -10.50
C GLY A 97 -16.69 25.11 -9.89
N ALA A 98 -17.68 24.54 -9.20
CA ALA A 98 -18.66 25.29 -8.40
C ALA A 98 -18.09 25.65 -7.03
N ALA A 99 -18.65 26.66 -6.35
CA ALA A 99 -18.25 27.00 -4.98
C ALA A 99 -18.71 25.93 -3.98
N GLY A 100 -17.96 25.75 -2.87
CA GLY A 100 -18.23 24.70 -1.89
C GLY A 100 -17.68 23.33 -2.32
N PRO A 101 -18.23 22.23 -1.78
CA PRO A 101 -19.38 22.18 -0.87
C PRO A 101 -19.06 22.61 0.57
N THR A 102 -20.13 22.79 1.35
CA THR A 102 -20.07 22.92 2.81
C THR A 102 -20.90 21.82 3.45
N VAL A 103 -20.58 21.47 4.69
CA VAL A 103 -21.24 20.42 5.47
C VAL A 103 -22.76 20.49 5.41
N GLY A 104 -23.41 19.34 5.29
CA GLY A 104 -24.86 19.17 5.28
C GLY A 104 -25.50 19.36 3.89
N GLN A 105 -24.70 19.42 2.83
CA GLN A 105 -25.19 19.56 1.45
C GLN A 105 -25.40 18.24 0.71
N ILE A 106 -25.04 17.11 1.34
CA ILE A 106 -25.31 15.78 0.79
C ILE A 106 -26.82 15.51 0.80
N GLN A 107 -27.36 15.27 -0.39
CA GLN A 107 -28.78 14.95 -0.60
C GLN A 107 -29.20 13.72 0.22
N GLU A 108 -30.32 13.83 0.96
CA GLU A 108 -30.93 12.70 1.67
C GLU A 108 -31.31 11.59 0.66
N PRO A 109 -30.87 10.33 0.89
CA PRO A 109 -31.17 9.22 -0.01
C PRO A 109 -32.67 8.88 -0.03
N ASP A 110 -33.18 8.49 -1.20
CA ASP A 110 -34.60 8.14 -1.34
C ASP A 110 -34.91 6.80 -0.65
N ARG A 111 -35.37 6.91 0.60
CA ARG A 111 -36.07 5.97 1.50
C ARG A 111 -37.18 5.07 0.95
N ASN A 112 -37.84 5.48 -0.13
CA ASN A 112 -39.18 5.01 -0.46
C ASN A 112 -39.16 3.94 -1.55
N TRP A 113 -39.03 2.67 -1.15
CA TRP A 113 -38.81 1.48 -2.01
C TRP A 113 -39.97 1.17 -2.96
N ASP A 114 -40.22 2.04 -3.93
CA ASP A 114 -41.26 1.89 -4.94
C ASP A 114 -40.77 1.16 -6.20
N GLY A 115 -39.47 0.79 -6.22
CA GLY A 115 -38.81 0.11 -7.33
C GLY A 115 -38.28 1.08 -8.39
N GLY A 116 -38.35 2.38 -8.14
CA GLY A 116 -37.89 3.44 -9.01
C GLY A 116 -36.36 3.57 -9.03
N ALA A 117 -35.87 4.35 -10.01
CA ALA A 117 -34.45 4.58 -10.22
C ALA A 117 -33.79 5.46 -9.14
N THR A 118 -34.59 6.13 -8.30
CA THR A 118 -34.11 6.95 -7.19
C THR A 118 -33.87 6.16 -5.92
N ASP A 119 -34.43 4.95 -5.78
CA ASP A 119 -34.21 4.06 -4.64
C ASP A 119 -32.72 3.90 -4.36
N ASP A 120 -32.30 4.35 -3.17
CA ASP A 120 -30.92 4.28 -2.73
C ASP A 120 -30.85 3.50 -1.42
N ASN A 121 -30.13 2.38 -1.37
CA ASN A 121 -29.82 1.63 -0.13
C ASN A 121 -28.30 1.49 0.09
N THR A 122 -27.54 2.41 -0.49
CA THR A 122 -26.08 2.42 -0.52
C THR A 122 -25.48 3.64 0.18
N THR A 123 -26.04 4.84 -0.03
CA THR A 123 -25.51 6.07 0.58
C THR A 123 -25.67 6.02 2.10
N SER A 124 -24.57 6.10 2.86
CA SER A 124 -24.60 6.47 4.28
C SER A 124 -24.98 7.94 4.41
N TRP A 125 -25.92 8.27 5.30
CA TRP A 125 -26.42 9.63 5.48
C TRP A 125 -26.86 9.93 6.92
N SER A 126 -26.50 11.13 7.41
CA SER A 126 -26.96 11.73 8.67
C SER A 126 -27.58 13.11 8.40
N SER A 127 -28.58 13.49 9.19
CA SER A 127 -29.15 14.84 9.14
C SER A 127 -28.24 15.91 9.76
N ASN A 128 -27.16 15.50 10.43
CA ASN A 128 -26.20 16.39 11.08
C ASN A 128 -24.81 15.74 11.15
N TYR A 129 -23.81 16.43 10.62
CA TYR A 129 -22.39 16.05 10.64
C TYR A 129 -21.58 17.08 11.42
N ASP A 130 -22.02 17.40 12.63
CA ASP A 130 -21.27 18.28 13.52
C ASP A 130 -20.06 17.58 14.14
N ARG A 131 -19.26 18.34 14.90
CA ARG A 131 -18.11 17.79 15.64
C ARG A 131 -18.48 16.60 16.54
N GLN A 132 -19.68 16.58 17.13
CA GLN A 132 -20.11 15.50 18.01
C GLN A 132 -20.36 14.21 17.23
N HIS A 133 -20.94 14.30 16.03
CA HIS A 133 -21.08 13.16 15.13
C HIS A 133 -19.74 12.42 14.95
N TYR A 134 -18.67 13.14 14.61
CA TYR A 134 -17.35 12.54 14.39
C TYR A 134 -16.69 12.06 15.68
N LEU A 135 -16.84 12.79 16.81
CA LEU A 135 -16.38 12.29 18.10
C LEU A 135 -17.04 10.96 18.48
N ASP A 136 -18.31 10.77 18.15
CA ASP A 136 -19.03 9.52 18.38
C ASP A 136 -18.54 8.42 17.42
N THR A 137 -18.38 8.73 16.14
CA THR A 137 -17.86 7.80 15.12
C THR A 137 -16.43 7.35 15.41
N PHE A 138 -15.56 8.23 15.89
CA PHE A 138 -14.17 7.89 16.16
C PHE A 138 -13.97 7.32 17.57
N TYR A 139 -14.57 7.93 18.60
CA TYR A 139 -14.22 7.67 19.99
C TYR A 139 -15.39 7.28 20.90
N GLY A 140 -16.58 7.09 20.32
CA GLY A 140 -17.78 6.67 21.04
C GLY A 140 -17.57 5.37 21.84
N SER A 141 -18.09 5.35 23.07
CA SER A 141 -17.88 4.23 24.03
C SER A 141 -19.07 3.25 24.14
N GLY A 142 -20.19 3.56 23.47
CA GLY A 142 -21.46 2.82 23.58
C GLY A 142 -21.95 2.15 22.30
N GLY A 143 -21.16 2.18 21.22
CA GLY A 143 -21.55 1.69 19.89
C GLY A 143 -20.32 1.33 19.03
N GLU A 144 -20.55 1.08 17.75
CA GLU A 144 -19.48 0.87 16.78
C GLU A 144 -18.77 2.21 16.53
N SER A 145 -17.46 2.24 16.76
CA SER A 145 -16.59 3.41 16.55
C SER A 145 -15.19 2.97 16.14
N MET A 146 -14.33 3.88 15.66
CA MET A 146 -12.93 3.56 15.36
C MET A 146 -12.22 2.97 16.57
N ARG A 147 -12.44 3.58 17.74
CA ARG A 147 -11.97 3.11 19.03
C ARG A 147 -12.45 1.68 19.32
N ASP A 148 -13.75 1.40 19.25
CA ASP A 148 -14.28 0.06 19.53
C ASP A 148 -13.78 -0.99 18.52
N PHE A 149 -13.72 -0.63 17.24
CA PHE A 149 -13.25 -1.48 16.17
C PHE A 149 -11.79 -1.89 16.38
N TYR A 150 -10.88 -0.93 16.54
CA TYR A 150 -9.45 -1.21 16.70
C TYR A 150 -9.15 -1.92 18.03
N LEU A 151 -9.87 -1.60 19.11
CA LEU A 151 -9.78 -2.32 20.38
C LEU A 151 -10.11 -3.80 20.21
N LYS A 152 -11.22 -4.12 19.52
CA LYS A 152 -11.64 -5.52 19.31
C LYS A 152 -10.78 -6.23 18.27
N GLN A 153 -10.45 -5.59 17.16
CA GLN A 153 -9.58 -6.12 16.11
C GLN A 153 -8.24 -6.58 16.68
N SER A 154 -7.62 -5.75 17.52
CA SER A 154 -6.30 -5.99 18.10
C SER A 154 -6.30 -6.92 19.32
N GLY A 155 -7.48 -7.35 19.79
CA GLY A 155 -7.62 -8.14 21.02
C GLY A 155 -7.21 -7.38 22.28
N GLY A 156 -7.52 -6.07 22.33
CA GLY A 156 -7.22 -5.19 23.46
C GLY A 156 -5.79 -4.65 23.49
N ARG A 157 -4.99 -4.85 22.43
CA ARG A 157 -3.58 -4.41 22.34
C ARG A 157 -3.42 -3.00 21.79
N TYR A 158 -4.43 -2.48 21.12
CA TYR A 158 -4.36 -1.23 20.40
C TYR A 158 -5.75 -0.61 20.27
N THR A 159 -5.85 0.70 20.44
CA THR A 159 -7.05 1.46 20.11
C THR A 159 -6.64 2.89 19.78
N VAL A 160 -7.59 3.68 19.27
CA VAL A 160 -7.40 5.09 18.97
C VAL A 160 -8.14 5.99 19.96
N GLY A 161 -7.62 7.19 20.15
CA GLY A 161 -8.23 8.31 20.86
C GLY A 161 -7.82 9.61 20.16
N GLY A 162 -8.26 10.76 20.65
CA GLY A 162 -7.83 12.03 20.06
C GLY A 162 -8.90 13.11 20.13
N ASP A 163 -8.82 14.03 19.19
CA ASP A 163 -9.72 15.18 19.12
C ASP A 163 -10.11 15.50 17.67
N VAL A 164 -11.28 16.12 17.53
CA VAL A 164 -11.83 16.57 16.24
C VAL A 164 -12.00 18.08 16.31
N SER A 165 -11.64 18.82 15.26
CA SER A 165 -11.85 20.27 15.22
C SER A 165 -13.32 20.63 15.01
N ASP A 166 -13.68 21.90 15.24
CA ASP A 166 -14.86 22.46 14.57
C ASP A 166 -14.59 22.58 13.06
N TRP A 167 -15.65 22.70 12.26
CA TRP A 167 -15.53 22.91 10.82
C TRP A 167 -14.81 24.23 10.51
N VAL A 168 -13.71 24.15 9.78
CA VAL A 168 -12.98 25.29 9.24
C VAL A 168 -13.20 25.36 7.73
N THR A 169 -12.92 26.52 7.10
CA THR A 169 -13.14 26.69 5.66
C THR A 169 -11.82 26.98 4.96
N VAL A 170 -11.45 26.16 3.97
CA VAL A 170 -10.32 26.43 3.08
C VAL A 170 -10.71 27.50 2.04
N PRO A 171 -9.75 28.27 1.48
CA PRO A 171 -10.08 29.42 0.66
C PRO A 171 -10.70 29.06 -0.71
N PHE A 172 -10.35 27.92 -1.29
CA PHE A 172 -10.84 27.51 -2.61
C PHE A 172 -11.99 26.50 -2.52
N ASN A 173 -12.70 26.33 -3.63
CA ASN A 173 -13.65 25.26 -3.84
C ASN A 173 -12.98 23.89 -3.98
N GLU A 174 -13.77 22.81 -3.87
CA GLU A 174 -13.26 21.43 -3.92
C GLU A 174 -12.48 21.12 -5.20
N ALA A 175 -12.90 21.66 -6.35
CA ALA A 175 -12.21 21.46 -7.62
C ALA A 175 -10.74 21.94 -7.62
N ARG A 176 -10.32 22.88 -6.77
CA ARG A 176 -8.89 23.23 -6.63
C ARG A 176 -8.08 22.05 -6.08
N TYR A 177 -8.71 21.22 -5.26
CA TYR A 177 -8.07 20.21 -4.43
C TYR A 177 -8.26 18.81 -5.00
N GLY A 178 -9.45 18.47 -5.52
CA GLY A 178 -9.79 17.12 -5.99
C GLY A 178 -9.73 16.91 -7.51
N SER A 179 -9.69 17.97 -8.33
CA SER A 179 -9.86 17.80 -9.78
C SER A 179 -8.75 16.99 -10.45
N ASN A 180 -9.16 15.98 -11.21
CA ASN A 180 -8.32 15.15 -12.07
C ASN A 180 -7.59 15.91 -13.21
N ALA A 181 -7.84 17.22 -13.36
CA ALA A 181 -7.18 18.07 -14.36
C ALA A 181 -5.78 18.56 -13.95
N ILE A 182 -5.39 18.37 -12.69
CA ILE A 182 -4.08 18.74 -12.16
C ILE A 182 -3.39 17.52 -11.51
N PRO A 183 -2.06 17.56 -11.30
CA PRO A 183 -1.39 16.52 -10.52
C PRO A 183 -2.00 16.41 -9.12
N GLU A 184 -2.23 15.18 -8.68
CA GLU A 184 -2.81 14.88 -7.36
C GLU A 184 -1.99 15.50 -6.21
N SER A 185 -0.65 15.55 -6.33
CA SER A 185 0.21 16.25 -5.37
C SER A 185 -0.06 17.75 -5.28
N ASP A 186 -0.39 18.43 -6.38
CA ASP A 186 -0.75 19.85 -6.36
C ASP A 186 -2.13 20.08 -5.72
N GLY A 187 -3.07 19.15 -5.90
CA GLY A 187 -4.38 19.17 -5.25
C GLY A 187 -4.30 18.87 -3.75
N SER A 188 -4.02 17.62 -3.42
CA SER A 188 -4.13 17.06 -2.07
C SER A 188 -3.14 17.68 -1.08
N TRP A 189 -1.88 17.95 -1.46
CA TRP A 189 -0.94 18.57 -0.52
C TRP A 189 -1.32 20.02 -0.18
N ASN A 190 -1.87 20.76 -1.14
CA ASN A 190 -2.38 22.10 -0.87
C ASN A 190 -3.69 22.06 -0.07
N PHE A 191 -4.51 21.02 -0.20
CA PHE A 191 -5.67 20.82 0.67
C PHE A 191 -5.25 20.67 2.14
N ILE A 192 -4.25 19.85 2.44
CA ILE A 192 -3.73 19.68 3.80
C ILE A 192 -3.09 20.97 4.31
N LYS A 193 -2.32 21.65 3.47
CA LYS A 193 -1.71 22.95 3.80
C LYS A 193 -2.74 24.03 4.14
N ASP A 194 -3.76 24.17 3.31
CA ASP A 194 -4.80 25.17 3.51
C ASP A 194 -5.66 24.80 4.72
N SER A 195 -5.93 23.51 4.94
CA SER A 195 -6.65 23.02 6.13
C SER A 195 -5.90 23.37 7.41
N ALA A 196 -4.60 23.09 7.47
CA ALA A 196 -3.75 23.42 8.60
C ALA A 196 -3.69 24.93 8.86
N THR A 197 -3.61 25.73 7.80
CA THR A 197 -3.61 27.20 7.86
C THR A 197 -4.94 27.73 8.39
N SER A 198 -6.06 27.31 7.79
CA SER A 198 -7.40 27.72 8.21
C SER A 198 -7.70 27.31 9.65
N TRP A 199 -7.27 26.13 10.08
CA TRP A 199 -7.40 25.71 11.47
C TRP A 199 -6.57 26.57 12.41
N TYR A 200 -5.28 26.78 12.13
CA TYR A 200 -4.41 27.61 12.97
C TYR A 200 -4.96 29.03 13.11
N ASP A 201 -5.34 29.65 11.99
CA ASP A 201 -5.92 31.00 11.96
C ASP A 201 -7.23 31.07 12.75
N SER A 202 -8.06 30.02 12.70
CA SER A 202 -9.28 29.93 13.53
C SER A 202 -8.96 29.93 15.03
N GLN A 203 -7.90 29.24 15.46
CA GLN A 203 -7.50 29.20 16.87
C GLN A 203 -6.96 30.56 17.34
N ILE A 204 -6.18 31.24 16.50
CA ILE A 204 -5.74 32.62 16.74
C ILE A 204 -6.95 33.56 16.83
N GLY A 205 -7.93 33.42 15.93
CA GLY A 205 -9.18 34.17 15.95
C GLY A 205 -10.02 33.95 17.23
N LEU A 206 -9.93 32.76 17.82
CA LEU A 206 -10.51 32.43 19.14
C LEU A 206 -9.67 32.95 20.32
N GLY A 207 -8.57 33.66 20.06
CA GLY A 207 -7.70 34.28 21.06
C GLY A 207 -6.68 33.34 21.69
N LYS A 208 -6.41 32.18 21.09
CA LYS A 208 -5.29 31.31 21.50
C LYS A 208 -3.97 31.94 21.10
N THR A 209 -2.94 31.80 21.95
CA THR A 209 -1.57 32.19 21.56
C THR A 209 -0.87 31.04 20.83
N PRO A 210 0.15 31.31 19.99
CA PRO A 210 0.93 30.27 19.34
C PRO A 210 1.45 29.19 20.31
N GLU A 211 1.87 29.58 21.51
CA GLU A 211 2.34 28.64 22.54
C GLU A 211 1.23 27.72 23.06
N GLN A 212 0.00 28.23 23.21
CA GLN A 212 -1.15 27.42 23.61
C GLN A 212 -1.52 26.40 22.53
N ILE A 213 -1.44 26.82 21.25
CA ILE A 213 -1.68 25.94 20.10
C ILE A 213 -0.61 24.86 20.05
N LYS A 214 0.66 25.23 20.19
CA LYS A 214 1.78 24.27 20.27
C LYS A 214 1.59 23.27 21.42
N GLN A 215 1.25 23.73 22.61
CA GLN A 215 1.03 22.87 23.77
C GLN A 215 -0.15 21.90 23.55
N TYR A 216 -1.19 22.34 22.86
CA TYR A 216 -2.30 21.46 22.47
C TYR A 216 -1.84 20.42 21.45
N LEU A 217 -1.12 20.83 20.41
CA LEU A 217 -0.69 19.92 19.34
C LEU A 217 0.35 18.89 19.80
N SER A 218 1.19 19.21 20.80
CA SER A 218 2.20 18.29 21.31
C SER A 218 1.63 17.05 22.01
N GLN A 219 0.31 16.93 22.20
CA GLN A 219 -0.32 15.69 22.68
C GLN A 219 -0.52 14.66 21.57
N PHE A 220 -0.28 15.05 20.31
CA PHE A 220 -0.41 14.22 19.11
C PHE A 220 0.95 13.96 18.45
N ASP A 221 2.06 14.21 19.15
CA ASP A 221 3.45 13.93 18.70
C ASP A 221 4.12 13.15 19.83
N ILE A 222 3.99 11.82 19.77
CA ILE A 222 4.42 10.84 20.79
C ILE A 222 5.16 9.67 20.13
N TRP A 223 4.89 9.39 18.86
CA TRP A 223 5.34 8.21 18.15
C TRP A 223 6.30 8.55 17.01
N ASP A 224 7.57 8.17 17.17
CA ASP A 224 8.53 8.19 16.08
C ASP A 224 8.29 7.00 15.16
N ARG A 225 7.41 7.20 14.19
CA ARG A 225 7.03 6.19 13.20
C ARG A 225 8.24 5.59 12.50
N TYR A 226 9.28 6.36 12.21
CA TYR A 226 10.36 5.97 11.31
C TYR A 226 11.69 5.68 11.99
N ASP A 227 11.77 5.77 13.33
CA ASP A 227 13.03 5.64 14.08
C ASP A 227 14.08 6.60 13.48
N PHE A 228 13.73 7.89 13.37
CA PHE A 228 14.42 8.84 12.50
C PHE A 228 15.88 9.07 12.93
N ASP A 229 16.18 8.87 14.21
CA ASP A 229 17.53 8.96 14.77
C ASP A 229 18.23 7.59 14.91
N GLY A 230 17.51 6.49 14.63
CA GLY A 230 17.99 5.12 14.59
C GLY A 230 18.30 4.53 15.96
N ASP A 231 17.78 5.12 17.03
CA ASP A 231 18.03 4.68 18.39
C ASP A 231 17.12 3.51 18.82
N GLY A 232 16.03 3.24 18.10
CA GLY A 232 15.04 2.19 18.31
C GLY A 232 14.04 2.43 19.44
N ASP A 233 13.88 3.67 19.90
CA ASP A 233 12.80 4.17 20.75
C ASP A 233 11.70 4.81 19.90
N PHE A 234 10.67 4.03 19.58
CA PHE A 234 9.52 4.53 18.81
C PHE A 234 8.57 5.38 19.67
N ASN A 235 8.74 5.42 21.00
CA ASN A 235 7.81 6.09 21.92
C ASN A 235 8.33 7.48 22.32
N GLU A 236 8.84 8.23 21.35
CA GLU A 236 9.30 9.60 21.53
C GLU A 236 8.83 10.52 20.39
N PRO A 237 8.75 11.85 20.62
CA PRO A 237 8.30 12.79 19.60
C PRO A 237 9.35 12.97 18.49
N ASP A 238 8.88 13.05 17.25
CA ASP A 238 9.71 13.27 16.07
C ASP A 238 9.47 14.66 15.41
N GLY A 239 8.53 15.43 15.96
CA GLY A 239 8.12 16.75 15.50
C GLY A 239 6.96 16.74 14.49
N TYR A 240 6.49 15.57 14.09
CA TYR A 240 5.30 15.38 13.27
C TYR A 240 4.10 14.96 14.12
N ILE A 241 2.90 15.28 13.65
CA ILE A 241 1.66 14.75 14.23
C ILE A 241 1.57 13.25 13.88
N ASP A 242 1.51 12.39 14.90
CA ASP A 242 1.55 10.93 14.81
C ASP A 242 0.53 10.37 13.80
N HIS A 243 -0.70 10.89 13.90
CA HIS A 243 -1.84 10.52 13.06
C HIS A 243 -2.69 11.77 12.78
N PHE A 244 -2.72 12.20 11.52
CA PHE A 244 -3.53 13.34 11.07
C PHE A 244 -4.60 12.91 10.07
N GLN A 245 -5.79 13.48 10.23
CA GLN A 245 -6.92 13.20 9.36
C GLN A 245 -7.62 14.50 8.95
N ALA A 246 -7.98 14.62 7.67
CA ALA A 246 -8.80 15.72 7.15
C ALA A 246 -10.13 15.18 6.60
N VAL A 247 -11.24 15.48 7.29
CA VAL A 247 -12.57 15.12 6.80
C VAL A 247 -13.13 16.29 6.00
N HIS A 248 -13.36 16.09 4.70
CA HIS A 248 -13.86 17.14 3.81
C HIS A 248 -15.39 17.13 3.67
N ALA A 249 -15.98 18.30 3.45
CA ALA A 249 -17.42 18.41 3.15
C ALA A 249 -17.76 17.71 1.82
N GLY A 250 -18.97 17.18 1.68
CA GLY A 250 -19.40 16.52 0.45
C GLY A 250 -19.09 15.02 0.38
N LYS A 251 -19.29 14.43 -0.80
CA LYS A 251 -19.08 12.98 -1.05
C LYS A 251 -17.70 12.76 -1.68
N GLY A 252 -17.05 11.65 -1.34
CA GLY A 252 -15.80 11.26 -1.98
C GLY A 252 -16.00 10.83 -3.43
N GLU A 253 -14.98 11.03 -4.26
CA GLU A 253 -15.00 10.65 -5.68
C GLU A 253 -15.21 9.14 -5.85
N GLU A 254 -14.70 8.31 -4.94
CA GLU A 254 -14.84 6.85 -4.97
C GLU A 254 -16.31 6.39 -4.86
N ALA A 255 -17.17 7.24 -4.30
CA ALA A 255 -18.62 7.05 -4.22
C ALA A 255 -19.40 7.87 -5.28
N GLY A 256 -18.71 8.40 -6.29
CA GLY A 256 -19.27 9.18 -7.40
C GLY A 256 -19.27 10.70 -7.19
N GLY A 257 -18.68 11.22 -6.11
CA GLY A 257 -18.40 12.65 -5.90
C GLY A 257 -19.61 13.57 -5.72
N GLY A 258 -20.83 13.04 -5.64
CA GLY A 258 -22.02 13.86 -5.35
C GLY A 258 -22.30 14.91 -6.43
N ALA A 259 -22.42 16.18 -6.04
CA ALA A 259 -22.68 17.27 -6.97
C ALA A 259 -21.40 17.73 -7.71
N GLU A 260 -20.25 17.43 -7.13
CA GLU A 260 -18.91 17.79 -7.57
C GLU A 260 -18.34 16.76 -8.56
N GLY A 261 -18.79 15.50 -8.48
CA GLY A 261 -18.42 14.46 -9.43
C GLY A 261 -16.92 14.19 -9.43
N GLU A 262 -16.28 14.26 -10.59
CA GLU A 262 -14.81 14.04 -10.75
C GLU A 262 -13.95 15.20 -10.20
N ASP A 263 -14.57 16.27 -9.69
CA ASP A 263 -13.86 17.33 -8.97
C ASP A 263 -13.82 17.10 -7.45
N ALA A 264 -14.54 16.09 -6.95
CA ALA A 264 -14.51 15.70 -5.54
C ALA A 264 -13.16 15.07 -5.16
N ILE A 265 -12.77 15.15 -3.89
CA ILE A 265 -11.56 14.46 -3.42
C ILE A 265 -11.83 12.94 -3.35
N TRP A 266 -10.95 12.12 -3.94
CA TRP A 266 -10.92 10.67 -3.73
C TRP A 266 -10.28 10.37 -2.37
N SER A 267 -10.91 9.51 -1.54
CA SER A 267 -10.37 9.17 -0.21
C SER A 267 -9.02 8.46 -0.28
N HIS A 268 -8.02 8.91 0.48
CA HIS A 268 -6.70 8.30 0.45
C HIS A 268 -5.84 8.62 1.68
N ARG A 269 -4.74 7.88 1.80
CA ARG A 269 -3.59 8.11 2.69
C ARG A 269 -2.35 8.50 1.88
N TRP A 270 -1.63 9.55 2.30
CA TRP A 270 -0.36 9.94 1.67
C TRP A 270 0.59 10.69 2.62
N GLY A 271 1.81 10.95 2.15
CA GLY A 271 2.75 11.91 2.74
C GLY A 271 2.68 13.25 2.00
N ALA A 272 2.50 14.35 2.72
CA ALA A 272 2.46 15.69 2.16
C ALA A 272 3.87 16.22 1.85
N PHE A 273 4.06 16.80 0.66
CA PHE A 273 5.32 17.44 0.23
C PHE A 273 6.57 16.58 0.45
N THR A 274 6.50 15.30 0.11
CA THR A 274 7.61 14.34 0.27
C THR A 274 8.81 14.69 -0.62
N ASP A 275 8.58 15.43 -1.70
CA ASP A 275 9.58 16.03 -2.61
C ASP A 275 10.50 17.07 -1.92
N LEU A 276 10.11 17.55 -0.74
CA LEU A 276 10.90 18.45 0.10
C LEU A 276 11.73 17.73 1.16
N THR A 277 11.85 16.40 1.11
CA THR A 277 12.75 15.64 1.99
C THR A 277 14.18 16.20 1.91
N GLY A 278 14.84 16.32 3.06
CA GLY A 278 16.14 16.96 3.23
C GLY A 278 16.13 18.49 3.18
N LYS A 279 15.00 19.12 2.84
CA LYS A 279 14.86 20.59 2.67
C LYS A 279 13.88 21.22 3.65
N ALA A 280 12.78 20.53 3.99
CA ALA A 280 11.72 21.02 4.88
C ALA A 280 11.30 19.96 5.91
N GLY A 281 10.77 20.40 7.05
CA GLY A 281 10.33 19.57 8.16
C GLY A 281 10.76 20.13 9.53
N PRO A 282 10.48 19.39 10.63
CA PRO A 282 11.03 19.65 11.95
C PRO A 282 12.56 19.73 11.95
N ALA A 283 13.11 20.52 12.87
CA ALA A 283 14.55 20.66 13.00
C ALA A 283 15.21 19.31 13.36
N GLY A 284 16.07 18.80 12.49
CA GLY A 284 16.74 17.50 12.67
C GLY A 284 16.02 16.32 12.00
N ASN A 285 14.76 16.48 11.59
CA ASN A 285 13.97 15.47 10.91
C ASN A 285 13.28 16.07 9.66
N LEU A 286 14.07 16.42 8.64
CA LEU A 286 13.56 17.10 7.43
C LEU A 286 12.93 16.11 6.44
N ALA A 287 11.73 15.61 6.72
CA ALA A 287 11.04 14.61 5.90
C ALA A 287 9.90 15.16 5.02
N GLY A 288 9.90 16.47 4.75
CA GLY A 288 8.81 17.16 4.04
C GLY A 288 7.66 17.57 4.98
N GLY A 289 6.46 17.73 4.43
CA GLY A 289 5.25 18.04 5.18
C GLY A 289 4.83 19.51 5.22
N VAL A 290 3.83 19.79 6.05
CA VAL A 290 3.20 21.09 6.26
C VAL A 290 3.39 21.52 7.71
N GLN A 291 4.02 22.67 7.94
CA GLN A 291 4.08 23.25 9.28
C GLN A 291 2.72 23.81 9.70
N ILE A 292 2.25 23.50 10.91
CA ILE A 292 1.01 24.08 11.44
C ILE A 292 1.33 25.46 12.04
N GLY A 293 1.06 26.52 11.26
CA GLY A 293 1.39 27.90 11.63
C GLY A 293 2.89 28.06 11.93
N ASP A 294 3.21 28.68 13.06
CA ASP A 294 4.59 28.86 13.56
C ASP A 294 4.90 27.98 14.79
N THR A 295 4.11 26.93 15.04
CA THR A 295 4.19 26.09 16.25
C THR A 295 5.47 25.26 16.32
N GLY A 296 6.05 24.94 15.16
CA GLY A 296 7.18 24.01 15.02
C GLY A 296 6.78 22.54 14.89
N LEU A 297 5.48 22.22 14.93
CA LEU A 297 4.92 20.89 14.65
C LEU A 297 4.43 20.81 13.20
N TRP A 298 4.53 19.62 12.63
CA TRP A 298 4.31 19.39 11.20
C TRP A 298 3.32 18.26 10.94
N ILE A 299 2.63 18.32 9.81
CA ILE A 299 1.83 17.22 9.26
C ILE A 299 2.61 16.66 8.09
N ARG A 300 2.96 15.38 8.14
CA ARG A 300 3.57 14.67 7.00
C ARG A 300 2.58 13.66 6.49
N ASP A 301 2.35 12.60 7.24
CA ASP A 301 1.41 11.55 6.90
C ASP A 301 -0.01 12.00 7.24
N TYR A 302 -0.93 11.80 6.31
CA TYR A 302 -2.34 12.16 6.47
C TYR A 302 -3.25 11.13 5.82
N THR A 303 -4.48 11.07 6.31
CA THR A 303 -5.62 10.51 5.59
C THR A 303 -6.65 11.60 5.28
N THR A 304 -7.42 11.43 4.21
CA THR A 304 -8.53 12.31 3.86
C THR A 304 -9.73 11.50 3.41
N GLU A 305 -10.91 11.83 3.95
CA GLU A 305 -12.15 11.09 3.72
C GLU A 305 -13.36 12.05 3.72
N PRO A 306 -14.48 11.67 3.08
CA PRO A 306 -15.64 12.55 2.95
C PRO A 306 -16.50 12.66 4.20
N GLU A 307 -17.36 13.69 4.20
CA GLU A 307 -18.32 14.00 5.26
C GLU A 307 -19.23 12.81 5.61
N ASN A 308 -19.67 12.05 4.60
CA ASN A 308 -20.49 10.86 4.80
C ASN A 308 -19.69 9.54 4.81
N GLY A 309 -18.38 9.62 5.05
CA GLY A 309 -17.52 8.46 5.28
C GLY A 309 -18.13 7.54 6.33
N GLY A 310 -18.37 6.29 5.96
CA GLY A 310 -18.79 5.28 6.94
C GLY A 310 -17.64 4.91 7.87
N LEU A 311 -17.95 4.32 9.03
CA LEU A 311 -16.92 3.81 9.95
C LEU A 311 -15.88 2.93 9.24
N GLY A 312 -16.31 2.16 8.24
CA GLY A 312 -15.40 1.28 7.51
C GLY A 312 -14.39 1.99 6.62
N VAL A 313 -14.73 3.14 6.03
CA VAL A 313 -13.79 3.95 5.23
C VAL A 313 -12.71 4.51 6.15
N PHE A 314 -13.10 5.17 7.26
CA PHE A 314 -12.14 5.66 8.25
C PHE A 314 -11.26 4.54 8.82
N ALA A 315 -11.84 3.36 9.06
CA ALA A 315 -11.08 2.21 9.54
C ALA A 315 -10.07 1.71 8.51
N HIS A 316 -10.42 1.74 7.22
CA HIS A 316 -9.56 1.35 6.12
C HIS A 316 -8.37 2.29 5.97
N GLU A 317 -8.62 3.60 5.87
CA GLU A 317 -7.58 4.62 5.70
C GLU A 317 -6.60 4.64 6.88
N TYR A 318 -7.13 4.49 8.10
CA TYR A 318 -6.27 4.35 9.27
C TYR A 318 -5.42 3.07 9.23
N GLY A 319 -5.88 2.02 8.56
CA GLY A 319 -5.09 0.82 8.30
C GLY A 319 -3.84 1.12 7.47
N HIS A 320 -3.95 2.00 6.46
CA HIS A 320 -2.79 2.49 5.69
C HIS A 320 -1.84 3.31 6.54
N ASP A 321 -2.37 4.11 7.47
CA ASP A 321 -1.54 4.90 8.37
C ASP A 321 -0.70 4.01 9.31
N LEU A 322 -1.17 2.79 9.61
CA LEU A 322 -0.41 1.75 10.32
C LEU A 322 0.56 0.95 9.42
N GLY A 323 0.63 1.28 8.13
CA GLY A 323 1.55 0.73 7.15
C GLY A 323 1.01 -0.47 6.36
N LEU A 324 -0.30 -0.76 6.43
CA LEU A 324 -0.91 -1.82 5.62
C LEU A 324 -1.14 -1.33 4.17
N PRO A 325 -0.85 -2.17 3.16
CA PRO A 325 -1.21 -1.87 1.78
C PRO A 325 -2.69 -2.18 1.50
N ASP A 326 -3.18 -1.69 0.38
CA ASP A 326 -4.40 -2.20 -0.25
C ASP A 326 -4.25 -3.69 -0.61
N LEU A 327 -5.30 -4.47 -0.35
CA LEU A 327 -5.38 -5.88 -0.74
C LEU A 327 -6.38 -6.12 -1.88
N TYR A 328 -7.13 -5.11 -2.32
CA TYR A 328 -7.81 -5.14 -3.62
C TYR A 328 -6.84 -4.83 -4.76
N ASP A 329 -7.30 -4.96 -6.01
CA ASP A 329 -6.50 -4.62 -7.19
C ASP A 329 -6.58 -3.11 -7.45
N THR A 330 -5.46 -2.41 -7.36
CA THR A 330 -5.37 -0.94 -7.38
C THR A 330 -5.17 -0.35 -8.78
N VAL A 331 -5.20 -1.16 -9.83
CA VAL A 331 -4.93 -0.73 -11.22
C VAL A 331 -6.07 -1.08 -12.20
N GLY A 332 -7.25 -1.40 -11.66
CA GLY A 332 -8.48 -1.58 -12.43
C GLY A 332 -8.93 -3.03 -12.62
N GLY A 333 -8.39 -3.98 -11.83
CA GLY A 333 -8.90 -5.34 -11.70
C GLY A 333 -9.89 -5.53 -10.55
N ASP A 334 -10.29 -6.79 -10.31
CA ASP A 334 -11.08 -7.18 -9.13
C ASP A 334 -10.64 -8.58 -8.68
N ASN A 335 -10.28 -8.73 -7.40
CA ASN A 335 -9.68 -9.95 -6.88
C ASN A 335 -10.53 -10.66 -5.82
N GLY A 336 -10.09 -11.84 -5.40
CA GLY A 336 -10.81 -12.71 -4.45
C GLY A 336 -10.79 -12.29 -2.98
N VAL A 337 -10.00 -11.29 -2.60
CA VAL A 337 -9.97 -10.79 -1.22
C VAL A 337 -11.36 -10.30 -0.84
N GLY A 338 -11.94 -9.46 -1.70
CA GLY A 338 -13.30 -8.96 -1.60
C GLY A 338 -13.70 -8.58 -0.16
N PHE A 339 -14.82 -9.13 0.31
CA PHE A 339 -15.35 -8.79 1.64
C PHE A 339 -14.61 -9.46 2.81
N TRP A 340 -13.54 -10.23 2.58
CA TRP A 340 -12.82 -10.96 3.64
C TRP A 340 -11.80 -10.13 4.41
N SER A 341 -11.42 -8.94 3.95
CA SER A 341 -10.51 -8.06 4.66
C SER A 341 -11.01 -6.62 4.71
N LEU A 342 -10.78 -5.95 5.83
CA LEU A 342 -10.88 -4.50 5.95
C LEU A 342 -10.08 -3.78 4.85
N MET A 343 -8.87 -4.27 4.53
CA MET A 343 -7.98 -3.68 3.50
C MET A 343 -8.44 -4.01 2.06
N SER A 344 -9.72 -4.31 1.90
CA SER A 344 -10.41 -4.57 0.63
C SER A 344 -11.89 -4.18 0.81
N ALA A 345 -12.82 -4.84 0.13
CA ALA A 345 -14.24 -4.50 0.22
C ALA A 345 -14.87 -4.75 1.60
N GLY A 346 -14.14 -5.35 2.55
CA GLY A 346 -14.59 -5.49 3.95
C GLY A 346 -14.81 -4.15 4.65
N SER A 347 -14.18 -3.06 4.20
CA SER A 347 -14.49 -1.69 4.65
C SER A 347 -15.92 -1.26 4.29
N TRP A 348 -16.48 -1.80 3.21
CA TRP A 348 -17.82 -1.44 2.73
C TRP A 348 -18.95 -2.32 3.27
N LEU A 349 -18.67 -3.19 4.24
CA LEU A 349 -19.72 -3.98 4.90
C LEU A 349 -20.69 -3.11 5.71
N SER A 350 -21.84 -3.69 6.06
CA SER A 350 -22.81 -3.07 6.94
C SER A 350 -23.65 -4.12 7.67
N ARG A 351 -24.61 -3.69 8.49
CA ARG A 351 -25.62 -4.57 9.10
C ARG A 351 -26.74 -4.99 8.13
N GLY A 352 -26.58 -4.74 6.82
CA GLY A 352 -27.47 -5.24 5.77
C GLY A 352 -28.84 -4.56 5.73
N LYS A 353 -28.91 -3.29 6.16
CA LYS A 353 -30.13 -2.49 6.14
C LYS A 353 -30.15 -1.58 4.90
N ASP A 354 -30.08 -0.27 5.09
CA ASP A 354 -30.26 0.78 4.10
C ASP A 354 -28.95 1.47 3.70
N ASP A 355 -27.78 0.96 4.10
CA ASP A 355 -26.49 1.59 3.79
C ASP A 355 -25.37 0.56 3.50
N ILE A 356 -24.25 1.03 2.97
CA ILE A 356 -22.98 0.30 2.91
C ILE A 356 -21.88 1.11 3.62
N GLY A 357 -20.82 0.44 4.08
CA GLY A 357 -19.66 1.07 4.73
C GLY A 357 -19.84 1.50 6.19
N THR A 358 -21.00 1.28 6.79
CA THR A 358 -21.27 1.69 8.19
C THR A 358 -20.74 0.73 9.24
N THR A 359 -20.44 -0.53 8.87
CA THR A 359 -19.88 -1.53 9.79
C THR A 359 -18.83 -2.37 9.06
N PRO A 360 -17.52 -2.12 9.28
CA PRO A 360 -16.47 -2.90 8.62
C PRO A 360 -16.41 -4.36 9.07
N GLY A 361 -15.80 -5.22 8.26
CA GLY A 361 -15.32 -6.54 8.66
C GLY A 361 -13.96 -6.48 9.34
N TYR A 362 -13.52 -7.58 9.95
CA TYR A 362 -12.16 -7.64 10.48
C TYR A 362 -11.10 -7.73 9.36
N MET A 363 -9.87 -7.40 9.72
CA MET A 363 -8.70 -7.58 8.86
C MET A 363 -8.47 -9.09 8.62
N ASP A 364 -7.93 -9.40 7.45
CA ASP A 364 -7.32 -10.70 7.16
C ASP A 364 -6.19 -11.02 8.18
N PRO A 365 -5.76 -12.29 8.26
CA PRO A 365 -4.80 -12.68 9.26
C PRO A 365 -3.38 -12.21 8.93
N TRP A 366 -3.04 -11.90 7.68
CA TRP A 366 -1.73 -11.33 7.34
C TRP A 366 -1.62 -9.89 7.83
N SER A 367 -2.63 -9.05 7.64
CA SER A 367 -2.70 -7.69 8.18
C SER A 367 -2.60 -7.67 9.70
N LYS A 368 -3.32 -8.58 10.39
CA LYS A 368 -3.18 -8.76 11.85
C LYS A 368 -1.77 -9.23 12.24
N LEU A 369 -1.16 -10.10 11.45
CA LEU A 369 0.21 -10.57 11.68
C LEU A 369 1.22 -9.44 11.47
N PHE A 370 1.01 -8.61 10.44
CA PHE A 370 1.83 -7.45 10.10
C PHE A 370 1.88 -6.43 11.23
N LEU A 371 0.73 -6.17 11.84
CA LEU A 371 0.59 -5.26 12.99
C LEU A 371 0.95 -5.91 14.34
N GLY A 372 1.34 -7.19 14.35
CA GLY A 372 1.67 -7.93 15.58
C GLY A 372 0.46 -8.25 16.48
N TRP A 373 -0.76 -8.14 15.94
CA TRP A 373 -2.03 -8.35 16.63
C TRP A 373 -2.55 -9.78 16.56
N LEU A 374 -2.13 -10.56 15.57
CA LEU A 374 -2.60 -11.92 15.37
C LEU A 374 -2.18 -12.84 16.54
N ASN A 375 -3.15 -13.53 17.14
CA ASN A 375 -2.87 -14.69 17.99
C ASN A 375 -2.80 -15.95 17.12
N TYR A 376 -1.60 -16.50 16.90
CA TYR A 376 -1.40 -17.62 15.98
C TYR A 376 -0.52 -18.74 16.56
N SER A 377 -0.64 -19.91 15.94
CA SER A 377 0.34 -21.00 16.05
C SER A 377 1.15 -21.12 14.77
N THR A 378 2.35 -21.71 14.83
CA THR A 378 3.16 -21.99 13.64
C THR A 378 3.30 -23.50 13.39
N VAL A 379 3.44 -23.88 12.12
CA VAL A 379 3.81 -25.23 11.69
C VAL A 379 4.93 -25.13 10.67
N GLU A 380 6.08 -25.74 10.99
CA GLU A 380 7.24 -25.77 10.10
C GLU A 380 7.06 -26.75 8.94
N TYR A 381 7.68 -26.42 7.79
CA TYR A 381 7.71 -27.28 6.62
C TYR A 381 8.47 -28.60 6.87
N GLY A 382 7.97 -29.70 6.30
CA GLY A 382 8.64 -31.01 6.33
C GLY A 382 8.74 -31.65 7.72
N LYS A 383 7.91 -31.23 8.68
CA LYS A 383 7.88 -31.80 10.04
C LYS A 383 6.82 -32.89 10.24
N GLY A 384 6.15 -33.31 9.17
CA GLY A 384 5.18 -34.40 9.20
C GLY A 384 3.76 -33.90 9.46
N THR A 385 3.05 -34.53 10.40
CA THR A 385 1.63 -34.22 10.68
C THR A 385 1.47 -33.52 12.02
N THR A 386 0.84 -32.36 12.02
CA THR A 386 0.56 -31.54 13.20
C THR A 386 -0.93 -31.25 13.29
N GLN A 387 -1.51 -31.31 14.50
CA GLN A 387 -2.89 -30.87 14.75
C GLN A 387 -2.89 -29.55 15.53
N VAL A 388 -3.74 -28.62 15.09
CA VAL A 388 -3.90 -27.30 15.73
C VAL A 388 -5.38 -27.06 16.00
N THR A 389 -5.68 -26.51 17.18
CA THR A 389 -7.03 -26.04 17.51
C THR A 389 -7.09 -24.54 17.31
N LEU A 390 -8.05 -24.09 16.50
CA LEU A 390 -8.29 -22.70 16.18
C LEU A 390 -9.60 -22.23 16.83
N GLY A 391 -9.55 -21.08 17.51
CA GLY A 391 -10.74 -20.33 17.89
C GLY A 391 -11.30 -19.55 16.70
N PRO A 392 -12.44 -18.86 16.87
CA PRO A 392 -12.95 -17.94 15.86
C PRO A 392 -11.94 -16.84 15.54
N ALA A 393 -11.76 -16.49 14.27
CA ALA A 393 -10.83 -15.43 13.87
C ALA A 393 -11.24 -14.03 14.41
N GLY A 394 -12.52 -13.82 14.70
CA GLY A 394 -13.03 -12.59 15.31
C GLY A 394 -12.91 -12.53 16.84
N ASP A 395 -12.40 -13.57 17.50
CA ASP A 395 -12.19 -13.64 18.96
C ASP A 395 -10.72 -13.28 19.31
N SER A 396 -10.32 -12.04 19.04
CA SER A 396 -8.91 -11.59 19.13
C SER A 396 -8.33 -11.55 20.54
N ASP A 397 -9.17 -11.50 21.57
CA ASP A 397 -8.80 -11.58 22.99
C ASP A 397 -8.98 -12.99 23.58
N GLY A 398 -9.48 -13.93 22.77
CA GLY A 398 -9.69 -15.32 23.16
C GLY A 398 -8.40 -16.09 23.47
N PRO A 399 -8.45 -17.13 24.32
CA PRO A 399 -7.28 -17.91 24.73
C PRO A 399 -6.77 -18.88 23.65
N LYS A 400 -7.41 -18.93 22.48
CA LYS A 400 -7.09 -19.84 21.37
C LYS A 400 -6.48 -19.06 20.22
N ALA A 401 -5.58 -19.71 19.49
CA ALA A 401 -5.06 -19.14 18.25
C ALA A 401 -6.22 -18.91 17.26
N GLN A 402 -6.26 -17.74 16.64
CA GLN A 402 -7.19 -17.35 15.58
C GLN A 402 -6.81 -18.03 14.26
N ALA A 403 -5.51 -18.24 14.06
CA ALA A 403 -4.94 -18.78 12.85
C ALA A 403 -3.74 -19.69 13.09
N VAL A 404 -3.36 -20.44 12.06
CA VAL A 404 -2.10 -21.18 12.00
C VAL A 404 -1.31 -20.73 10.77
N VAL A 405 -0.07 -20.32 10.99
CA VAL A 405 0.90 -20.00 9.95
C VAL A 405 1.65 -21.28 9.59
N VAL A 406 1.59 -21.69 8.33
CA VAL A 406 2.31 -22.86 7.81
C VAL A 406 3.49 -22.35 6.98
N ASN A 407 4.68 -22.42 7.56
CA ASN A 407 5.91 -22.00 6.90
C ASN A 407 6.19 -22.89 5.68
N LEU A 408 6.70 -22.31 4.59
CA LEU A 408 7.06 -22.99 3.36
C LEU A 408 8.52 -22.70 3.00
N PRO A 409 9.16 -23.51 2.14
CA PRO A 409 10.42 -23.12 1.51
C PRO A 409 10.22 -21.82 0.71
N PRO A 410 11.18 -20.89 0.74
CA PRO A 410 11.09 -19.65 -0.02
C PRO A 410 10.97 -19.93 -1.52
N GLN A 411 10.38 -18.98 -2.24
CA GLN A 411 10.34 -18.97 -3.71
C GLN A 411 11.60 -18.30 -4.24
N GLU A 412 12.30 -18.93 -5.18
CA GLU A 412 13.35 -18.26 -5.94
C GLU A 412 12.74 -17.61 -7.19
N GLN A 413 13.16 -16.39 -7.49
CA GLN A 413 12.78 -15.68 -8.71
C GLN A 413 14.03 -15.05 -9.33
N THR A 414 14.23 -15.33 -10.61
CA THR A 414 15.36 -14.82 -11.39
C THR A 414 14.88 -13.67 -12.26
N SER A 415 15.37 -12.47 -11.99
CA SER A 415 15.20 -11.30 -12.84
C SER A 415 16.36 -11.23 -13.82
N THR A 416 16.06 -11.21 -15.12
CA THR A 416 17.06 -11.03 -16.18
C THR A 416 17.03 -9.57 -16.62
N TYR A 417 18.15 -8.87 -16.48
CA TYR A 417 18.27 -7.47 -16.86
C TYR A 417 18.78 -7.34 -18.29
N ASN A 418 19.90 -7.99 -18.59
CA ASN A 418 20.54 -7.92 -19.90
C ASN A 418 21.28 -9.24 -20.21
N THR A 419 22.13 -9.22 -21.24
CA THR A 419 23.18 -10.23 -21.44
C THR A 419 24.52 -9.49 -21.43
N PRO A 420 25.55 -9.98 -20.70
CA PRO A 420 26.89 -9.40 -20.73
C PRO A 420 27.36 -9.14 -22.16
N PHE A 421 28.01 -7.99 -22.39
CA PHE A 421 28.41 -7.60 -23.74
C PHE A 421 29.37 -8.63 -24.36
N ALA A 422 30.29 -9.14 -23.55
CA ALA A 422 31.14 -10.26 -23.88
C ALA A 422 31.21 -11.24 -22.70
N GLY A 423 31.69 -12.46 -22.96
CA GLY A 423 31.91 -13.43 -21.89
C GLY A 423 30.61 -13.90 -21.19
N SER A 424 30.70 -14.09 -19.88
CA SER A 424 29.64 -14.55 -18.98
C SER A 424 29.42 -13.64 -17.79
N ASN A 425 30.28 -12.64 -17.56
CA ASN A 425 30.20 -11.71 -16.45
C ASN A 425 30.28 -10.26 -16.93
N GLU A 426 29.69 -9.36 -16.16
CA GLU A 426 29.80 -7.91 -16.29
C GLU A 426 29.87 -7.29 -14.88
N TRP A 427 30.28 -6.04 -14.78
CA TRP A 427 30.17 -5.26 -13.56
C TRP A 427 28.79 -4.63 -13.43
N TRP A 428 28.14 -4.75 -12.28
CA TRP A 428 26.85 -4.15 -11.97
C TRP A 428 26.92 -3.22 -10.77
N GLY A 429 26.39 -2.01 -10.94
CA GLY A 429 26.33 -0.96 -9.93
C GLY A 429 25.28 -1.18 -8.84
N GLY A 430 24.39 -2.17 -9.00
CA GLY A 430 23.30 -2.45 -8.07
C GLY A 430 21.97 -1.82 -8.49
N SER A 431 20.90 -2.20 -7.81
CA SER A 431 19.55 -1.66 -7.94
C SER A 431 18.94 -1.61 -6.55
N ALA A 432 18.92 -0.43 -5.95
CA ALA A 432 18.33 -0.11 -4.66
C ALA A 432 18.30 1.42 -4.49
N ASP A 433 17.57 1.90 -3.51
CA ASP A 433 17.55 3.32 -3.14
C ASP A 433 18.77 3.67 -2.27
N ASN A 434 19.18 4.93 -2.29
CA ASN A 434 20.29 5.52 -1.54
C ASN A 434 21.64 4.83 -1.79
N LEU A 435 21.85 4.30 -3.00
CA LEU A 435 23.13 3.75 -3.37
C LEU A 435 24.16 4.86 -3.52
N ASN A 436 25.41 4.54 -3.19
CA ASN A 436 26.57 5.35 -3.54
C ASN A 436 27.74 4.41 -3.79
N ASN A 437 27.58 3.58 -4.81
CA ASN A 437 28.46 2.47 -5.11
C ASN A 437 29.59 2.93 -6.03
N SER A 438 30.82 2.45 -5.81
CA SER A 438 31.97 2.82 -6.63
C SER A 438 32.82 1.63 -7.07
N LEU A 439 33.47 1.80 -8.22
CA LEU A 439 34.47 0.88 -8.77
C LEU A 439 35.74 1.68 -9.05
N THR A 440 36.72 1.58 -8.15
CA THR A 440 37.90 2.46 -8.09
C THR A 440 39.18 1.75 -8.50
N ARG A 441 40.04 2.39 -9.30
CA ARG A 441 41.35 1.86 -9.71
C ARG A 441 42.37 2.98 -9.90
N GLN A 442 43.63 2.67 -9.57
CA GLN A 442 44.75 3.55 -9.88
C GLN A 442 45.14 3.43 -11.35
N LEU A 443 45.26 4.57 -12.05
CA LEU A 443 45.66 4.63 -13.45
C LEU A 443 47.04 5.28 -13.57
N ASP A 444 47.98 4.56 -14.18
CA ASP A 444 49.31 5.08 -14.52
C ASP A 444 49.32 5.63 -15.95
N LEU A 445 49.22 6.95 -16.06
CA LEU A 445 49.28 7.71 -17.31
C LEU A 445 50.67 8.29 -17.56
N THR A 446 51.70 7.89 -16.80
CA THR A 446 53.06 8.35 -17.03
C THR A 446 53.53 7.93 -18.43
N GLY A 447 54.25 8.85 -19.09
CA GLY A 447 54.74 8.65 -20.46
C GLY A 447 53.69 8.79 -21.57
N ALA A 448 52.40 8.91 -21.25
CA ALA A 448 51.35 9.12 -22.25
C ALA A 448 51.23 10.60 -22.64
N SER A 449 50.94 10.85 -23.91
CA SER A 449 50.59 12.19 -24.42
C SER A 449 49.07 12.40 -24.53
N SER A 450 48.32 11.31 -24.62
CA SER A 450 46.86 11.25 -24.58
C SER A 450 46.42 9.97 -23.86
N ALA A 451 45.29 10.03 -23.17
CA ALA A 451 44.72 8.87 -22.51
C ALA A 451 43.20 8.98 -22.47
N SER A 452 42.51 7.84 -22.58
CA SER A 452 41.07 7.73 -22.32
C SER A 452 40.78 6.43 -21.59
N ILE A 453 39.68 6.40 -20.85
CA ILE A 453 39.11 5.15 -20.34
C ILE A 453 37.79 4.90 -21.03
N ASN A 454 37.66 3.72 -21.62
CA ASN A 454 36.51 3.32 -22.42
C ASN A 454 35.83 2.12 -21.77
N ALA A 455 34.53 1.98 -21.95
CA ALA A 455 33.78 0.82 -21.51
C ALA A 455 32.58 0.60 -22.43
N LYS A 456 32.03 -0.61 -22.44
CA LYS A 456 30.65 -0.85 -22.84
C LYS A 456 29.76 -0.61 -21.63
N ALA A 457 28.66 0.10 -21.84
CA ALA A 457 27.68 0.32 -20.79
C ALA A 457 26.27 -0.03 -21.24
N TRP A 458 25.51 -0.61 -20.32
CA TRP A 458 24.07 -0.77 -20.42
C TRP A 458 23.51 -0.18 -19.13
N TYR A 459 22.47 0.62 -19.23
CA TYR A 459 21.89 1.27 -18.06
C TYR A 459 20.41 1.58 -18.26
N ASP A 460 19.70 1.57 -17.15
CA ASP A 460 18.32 2.02 -16.98
C ASP A 460 18.21 2.54 -15.55
N THR A 461 18.26 3.88 -15.41
CA THR A 461 18.25 4.62 -14.15
C THR A 461 17.13 5.66 -14.18
N GLU A 462 16.69 6.12 -13.00
CA GLU A 462 15.69 7.18 -12.90
C GLU A 462 16.26 8.49 -13.48
N GLU A 463 15.68 8.96 -14.59
CA GLU A 463 16.07 10.19 -15.29
C GLU A 463 15.99 11.41 -14.37
N ASP A 464 16.99 12.28 -14.36
CA ASP A 464 17.13 13.47 -13.50
C ASP A 464 17.35 13.20 -11.98
N TYR A 465 17.35 11.94 -11.53
CA TYR A 465 17.46 11.58 -10.11
C TYR A 465 18.67 10.67 -9.81
N ASP A 466 18.85 9.63 -10.62
CA ASP A 466 19.88 8.62 -10.44
C ASP A 466 21.02 8.82 -11.44
N PHE A 467 22.23 9.02 -10.92
CA PHE A 467 23.36 9.41 -11.77
C PHE A 467 24.54 8.45 -11.67
N PHE A 468 25.13 8.20 -12.85
CA PHE A 468 26.37 7.48 -13.05
C PHE A 468 27.50 8.41 -13.46
N TYR A 469 28.56 8.42 -12.68
CA TYR A 469 29.70 9.32 -12.82
C TYR A 469 30.98 8.57 -13.14
N ALA A 470 31.83 9.18 -13.96
CA ALA A 470 33.26 8.89 -14.02
C ALA A 470 34.02 10.02 -13.33
N GLU A 471 34.90 9.71 -12.39
CA GLU A 471 35.55 10.70 -11.54
C GLU A 471 37.05 10.42 -11.39
N VAL A 472 37.85 11.48 -11.33
CA VAL A 472 39.30 11.42 -11.16
C VAL A 472 39.72 12.13 -9.88
N SER A 473 40.64 11.52 -9.14
CA SER A 473 41.33 12.14 -8.01
C SER A 473 42.84 12.21 -8.26
N THR A 474 43.42 13.36 -7.93
CA THR A 474 44.88 13.61 -7.99
C THR A 474 45.53 13.78 -6.62
N ASP A 475 44.74 13.66 -5.55
CA ASP A 475 45.14 13.82 -4.15
C ASP A 475 44.82 12.58 -3.31
N ASN A 476 44.91 11.40 -3.95
CA ASN A 476 44.72 10.10 -3.34
C ASN A 476 43.32 9.87 -2.73
N GLY A 477 42.29 10.34 -3.42
CA GLY A 477 40.88 10.11 -3.09
C GLY A 477 40.27 11.14 -2.13
N ALA A 478 41.02 12.18 -1.73
CA ALA A 478 40.50 13.22 -0.84
C ALA A 478 39.50 14.14 -1.55
N THR A 479 39.73 14.45 -2.83
CA THR A 479 38.78 15.15 -3.70
C THR A 479 38.65 14.45 -5.05
N TRP A 480 37.47 14.57 -5.65
CA TRP A 480 37.11 13.92 -6.91
C TRP A 480 36.53 14.96 -7.88
N ALA A 481 36.98 14.92 -9.13
CA ALA A 481 36.47 15.75 -10.21
C ALA A 481 35.81 14.87 -11.28
N SER A 482 34.57 15.18 -11.65
CA SER A 482 33.84 14.49 -12.72
C SER A 482 34.54 14.65 -14.06
N VAL A 483 34.49 13.61 -14.88
CA VAL A 483 34.96 13.58 -16.26
C VAL A 483 33.73 13.50 -17.16
N ASP A 484 33.66 14.41 -18.11
CA ASP A 484 32.52 14.59 -18.99
C ASP A 484 32.41 13.47 -20.04
N SER A 485 31.21 13.26 -20.58
CA SER A 485 30.93 12.33 -21.67
C SER A 485 29.89 12.90 -22.63
N PRO A 486 29.98 12.63 -23.94
CA PRO A 486 28.95 13.05 -24.91
C PRO A 486 27.57 12.42 -24.70
N LEU A 487 27.46 11.42 -23.81
CA LEU A 487 26.19 10.80 -23.42
C LEU A 487 25.54 11.45 -22.21
N ILE A 488 26.20 12.42 -21.56
CA ILE A 488 25.60 13.21 -20.48
C ILE A 488 24.73 14.29 -21.12
N ASP A 489 23.49 14.39 -20.68
CA ASP A 489 22.53 15.34 -21.21
C ASP A 489 22.85 16.78 -20.81
N ALA A 490 22.41 17.72 -21.66
CA ALA A 490 22.79 19.11 -21.54
C ALA A 490 22.14 19.78 -20.32
N GLY A 491 22.92 19.99 -19.26
CA GLY A 491 22.44 20.55 -17.99
C GLY A 491 22.71 19.62 -16.82
N GLU A 492 22.96 18.34 -17.12
CA GLU A 492 23.15 17.30 -16.11
C GLU A 492 24.60 17.18 -15.65
N THR A 493 24.74 16.54 -14.48
CA THR A 493 26.05 16.37 -13.82
C THR A 493 26.68 14.99 -14.02
N GLY A 494 25.88 14.02 -14.47
CA GLY A 494 26.26 12.62 -14.67
C GLY A 494 25.37 11.97 -15.72
N LEU A 495 25.68 10.73 -16.08
CA LEU A 495 24.88 9.93 -17.00
C LEU A 495 23.67 9.36 -16.26
N ASP A 496 22.49 9.51 -16.84
CA ASP A 496 21.21 9.05 -16.30
C ASP A 496 20.31 8.51 -17.41
N GLY A 497 19.07 8.17 -17.05
CA GLY A 497 18.07 7.71 -18.00
C GLY A 497 18.29 6.29 -18.50
N SER A 498 17.97 6.05 -19.77
CA SER A 498 17.98 4.71 -20.36
C SER A 498 18.82 4.60 -21.63
N SER A 499 19.67 3.57 -21.67
CA SER A 499 20.38 3.13 -22.88
C SER A 499 19.45 2.51 -23.95
N GLY A 500 18.14 2.41 -23.67
CA GLY A 500 17.15 1.84 -24.58
C GLY A 500 17.32 0.33 -24.78
N GLY A 501 17.80 -0.36 -23.73
CA GLY A 501 18.02 -1.81 -23.72
C GLY A 501 19.21 -2.27 -24.56
N LYS A 502 20.21 -1.40 -24.81
CA LYS A 502 21.36 -1.69 -25.67
C LYS A 502 22.67 -1.31 -25.00
N TRP A 503 23.71 -2.09 -25.28
CA TRP A 503 25.08 -1.71 -24.94
C TRP A 503 25.55 -0.53 -25.79
N VAL A 504 25.92 0.57 -25.13
CA VAL A 504 26.50 1.77 -25.73
C VAL A 504 27.99 1.89 -25.39
N ASP A 505 28.69 2.75 -26.12
CA ASP A 505 30.12 3.01 -25.90
C ASP A 505 30.29 4.20 -24.95
N LEU A 506 30.91 3.97 -23.79
CA LEU A 506 31.44 5.03 -22.94
C LEU A 506 32.88 5.34 -23.31
N ASN A 507 33.16 6.63 -23.43
CA ASN A 507 34.50 7.16 -23.62
C ASN A 507 34.66 8.40 -22.73
N TYR A 508 35.62 8.34 -21.81
CA TYR A 508 35.99 9.46 -20.95
C TYR A 508 37.43 9.88 -21.27
N ASP A 509 37.59 11.12 -21.73
CA ASP A 509 38.90 11.69 -22.06
C ASP A 509 39.67 12.03 -20.77
N LEU A 510 40.89 11.52 -20.66
CA LEU A 510 41.80 11.72 -19.53
C LEU A 510 43.03 12.54 -19.94
N ALA A 511 43.05 13.18 -21.12
CA ALA A 511 44.19 13.95 -21.62
C ALA A 511 44.67 15.03 -20.64
N ALA A 512 43.77 15.67 -19.89
CA ALA A 512 44.12 16.66 -18.85
C ALA A 512 44.99 16.09 -17.71
N TYR A 513 45.01 14.75 -17.56
CA TYR A 513 45.76 14.01 -16.55
C TYR A 513 46.96 13.25 -17.12
N ALA A 514 47.25 13.40 -18.42
CA ALA A 514 48.38 12.75 -19.08
C ALA A 514 49.71 13.04 -18.35
N GLY A 515 50.56 12.01 -18.24
CA GLY A 515 51.84 12.09 -17.54
C GLY A 515 51.77 11.93 -16.01
N LYS A 516 50.58 11.76 -15.43
CA LYS A 516 50.38 11.58 -13.97
C LYS A 516 50.00 10.14 -13.62
N VAL A 517 50.13 9.80 -12.35
CA VAL A 517 49.43 8.67 -11.75
C VAL A 517 48.22 9.22 -11.01
N ILE A 518 47.03 8.71 -11.31
CA ILE A 518 45.75 9.20 -10.76
C ILE A 518 44.96 8.05 -10.13
N GLN A 519 43.99 8.38 -9.27
CA GLN A 519 42.89 7.46 -8.97
C GLN A 519 41.71 7.80 -9.86
N PHE A 520 41.04 6.77 -10.37
CA PHE A 520 39.84 6.87 -11.17
C PHE A 520 38.75 6.01 -10.54
N ARG A 521 37.50 6.47 -10.59
CA ARG A 521 36.36 5.63 -10.22
C ARG A 521 35.18 5.83 -11.15
N TYR A 522 34.43 4.76 -11.35
CA TYR A 522 33.02 4.84 -11.70
C TYR A 522 32.21 4.91 -10.40
N ARG A 523 31.18 5.74 -10.36
CA ARG A 523 30.29 5.87 -9.19
C ARG A 523 28.84 5.92 -9.63
N TYR A 524 28.02 5.00 -9.11
CA TYR A 524 26.57 5.03 -9.28
C TYR A 524 25.92 5.49 -7.98
N GLN A 525 25.08 6.51 -8.08
CA GLN A 525 24.35 7.07 -6.97
C GLN A 525 22.86 7.08 -7.28
N SER A 526 22.06 6.54 -6.36
CA SER A 526 20.60 6.63 -6.43
C SER A 526 20.02 7.45 -5.27
N ASP A 527 18.87 8.05 -5.51
CA ASP A 527 18.13 8.80 -4.51
C ASP A 527 17.32 7.87 -3.58
N ASN A 528 16.46 8.43 -2.73
CA ASN A 528 15.61 7.62 -1.84
C ASN A 528 14.27 7.21 -2.47
N GLY A 529 14.13 7.35 -3.79
CA GLY A 529 12.93 7.18 -4.59
C GLY A 529 12.91 5.87 -5.38
N THR A 530 12.64 5.94 -6.68
CA THR A 530 12.38 4.73 -7.48
C THR A 530 13.68 4.18 -8.06
N ASN A 531 14.10 3.00 -7.63
CA ASN A 531 15.25 2.34 -8.24
C ASN A 531 14.87 1.53 -9.50
N LEU A 532 15.52 1.83 -10.62
CA LEU A 532 15.49 0.98 -11.82
C LEU A 532 16.62 -0.06 -11.77
N THR A 533 16.93 -0.71 -12.90
CA THR A 533 17.89 -1.83 -12.94
C THR A 533 19.35 -1.40 -12.66
N GLY A 534 19.64 -0.10 -12.75
CA GLY A 534 20.95 0.48 -12.45
C GLY A 534 21.89 0.48 -13.66
N VAL A 535 23.19 0.41 -13.39
CA VAL A 535 24.26 0.59 -14.40
C VAL A 535 25.12 -0.65 -14.51
N PHE A 536 25.47 -1.01 -15.74
CA PHE A 536 26.24 -2.21 -16.07
C PHE A 536 27.42 -1.82 -16.95
N LEU A 537 28.60 -2.37 -16.67
CA LEU A 537 29.84 -2.09 -17.37
C LEU A 537 30.52 -3.38 -17.81
N ASP A 538 31.05 -3.39 -19.02
CA ASP A 538 31.81 -4.51 -19.55
C ASP A 538 32.92 -3.99 -20.50
N ASN A 539 33.92 -4.82 -20.79
CA ASN A 539 35.06 -4.51 -21.67
C ASN A 539 35.72 -3.15 -21.36
N ILE A 540 35.96 -2.85 -20.08
CA ILE A 540 36.61 -1.62 -19.64
C ILE A 540 38.06 -1.62 -20.15
N SER A 541 38.56 -0.51 -20.68
CA SER A 541 39.92 -0.41 -21.19
C SER A 541 40.53 0.96 -20.96
N LEU A 542 41.77 0.99 -20.47
CA LEU A 542 42.59 2.20 -20.51
C LEU A 542 43.33 2.25 -21.83
N VAL A 543 43.14 3.30 -22.60
CA VAL A 543 43.85 3.55 -23.86
C VAL A 543 44.85 4.66 -23.64
N LYS A 544 46.12 4.43 -23.99
CA LYS A 544 47.20 5.42 -23.96
C LYS A 544 47.75 5.58 -25.38
N ASP A 545 47.80 6.81 -25.87
CA ASP A 545 48.31 7.14 -27.21
C ASP A 545 47.72 6.25 -28.33
N GLY A 546 46.41 5.99 -28.24
CA GLY A 546 45.66 5.20 -29.22
C GLY A 546 45.79 3.67 -29.07
N THR A 547 46.52 3.17 -28.07
CA THR A 547 46.68 1.71 -27.83
C THR A 547 46.14 1.33 -26.44
N ALA A 548 45.41 0.21 -26.34
CA ALA A 548 44.97 -0.32 -25.06
C ALA A 548 46.17 -0.70 -24.18
N ALA A 549 46.30 -0.06 -23.03
CA ALA A 549 47.29 -0.38 -22.02
C ALA A 549 46.89 -1.63 -21.22
N TRP A 550 45.59 -1.80 -20.97
CA TRP A 550 44.98 -2.99 -20.39
C TRP A 550 43.48 -3.01 -20.69
N THR A 551 42.85 -4.17 -20.47
CA THR A 551 41.41 -4.40 -20.59
C THR A 551 40.90 -5.20 -19.39
N ASP A 552 39.65 -5.02 -19.02
CA ASP A 552 38.90 -5.81 -18.04
C ASP A 552 37.53 -6.18 -18.63
N ASP A 553 37.32 -7.46 -18.88
CA ASP A 553 36.09 -8.08 -19.39
C ASP A 553 35.23 -8.67 -18.25
N ALA A 554 35.51 -8.28 -17.00
CA ALA A 554 34.85 -8.76 -15.79
C ALA A 554 34.97 -10.29 -15.51
N GLU A 555 35.69 -11.06 -16.31
CA GLU A 555 35.77 -12.53 -16.17
C GLU A 555 36.73 -12.99 -15.07
N THR A 556 37.73 -12.17 -14.74
CA THR A 556 38.79 -12.56 -13.80
C THR A 556 38.60 -11.87 -12.45
N LEU A 557 38.76 -12.61 -11.35
CA LEU A 557 38.72 -12.04 -9.98
C LEU A 557 39.99 -11.27 -9.60
N ALA A 558 40.68 -10.65 -10.57
CA ALA A 558 41.87 -9.86 -10.31
C ALA A 558 41.53 -8.64 -9.44
N ALA A 559 42.31 -8.40 -8.38
CA ALA A 559 42.10 -7.35 -7.40
C ALA A 559 42.59 -5.97 -7.87
N GLU A 560 42.51 -5.68 -9.17
CA GLU A 560 42.97 -4.41 -9.74
C GLU A 560 41.96 -3.27 -9.51
N TRP A 561 40.68 -3.62 -9.32
CA TRP A 561 39.63 -2.71 -8.90
C TRP A 561 39.30 -2.90 -7.42
N THR A 562 39.07 -1.79 -6.74
CA THR A 562 38.43 -1.75 -5.43
C THR A 562 36.95 -1.46 -5.65
N ALA A 563 36.12 -2.48 -5.44
CA ALA A 563 34.67 -2.38 -5.58
C ALA A 563 34.03 -2.11 -4.20
N GLU A 564 33.26 -1.04 -4.12
CA GLU A 564 32.38 -0.72 -3.00
C GLU A 564 30.94 -0.74 -3.53
N GLY A 565 30.21 -1.82 -3.30
CA GLY A 565 28.84 -2.02 -3.78
C GLY A 565 28.71 -2.54 -5.22
N PHE A 566 29.67 -2.23 -6.12
CA PHE A 566 29.73 -2.90 -7.43
C PHE A 566 29.97 -4.41 -7.29
N THR A 567 29.27 -5.21 -8.08
CA THR A 567 29.40 -6.68 -8.10
C THR A 567 29.60 -7.20 -9.52
N ARG A 568 30.09 -8.44 -9.65
CA ARG A 568 30.12 -9.14 -10.94
C ARG A 568 28.90 -10.04 -11.08
N MET A 569 28.22 -10.01 -12.21
CA MET A 569 27.03 -10.82 -12.47
C MET A 569 26.91 -11.23 -13.94
N GLY A 570 26.06 -12.20 -14.26
CA GLY A 570 25.87 -12.71 -15.62
C GLY A 570 24.57 -12.24 -16.29
N GLY A 571 24.17 -10.97 -16.10
CA GLY A 571 22.93 -10.42 -16.67
C GLY A 571 21.63 -10.77 -15.94
N SER A 572 21.69 -11.56 -14.85
CA SER A 572 20.53 -11.84 -14.00
C SER A 572 20.84 -11.90 -12.51
N VAL A 573 19.84 -11.61 -11.68
CA VAL A 573 19.87 -11.76 -10.22
C VAL A 573 18.77 -12.74 -9.82
N THR A 574 19.13 -13.71 -8.97
CA THR A 574 18.14 -14.60 -8.33
C THR A 574 17.92 -14.17 -6.89
N ALA A 575 16.71 -13.77 -6.57
CA ALA A 575 16.28 -13.41 -5.23
C ALA A 575 15.41 -14.52 -4.62
N SER A 576 15.48 -14.67 -3.30
CA SER A 576 14.72 -15.65 -2.53
C SER A 576 13.66 -14.92 -1.70
N TYR A 577 12.39 -15.18 -2.00
CA TYR A 577 11.25 -14.52 -1.37
C TYR A 577 10.54 -15.45 -0.37
N PRO A 578 10.33 -15.00 0.87
CA PRO A 578 9.52 -15.73 1.84
C PRO A 578 8.08 -15.91 1.35
N ARG A 579 7.51 -17.08 1.67
CA ARG A 579 6.10 -17.39 1.41
C ARG A 579 5.58 -18.37 2.45
N PHE A 580 4.29 -18.33 2.73
CA PHE A 580 3.64 -19.18 3.72
C PHE A 580 2.13 -19.20 3.53
N TYR A 581 1.45 -20.18 4.14
CA TYR A 581 0.00 -20.14 4.26
C TYR A 581 -0.41 -19.60 5.63
N ILE A 582 -1.55 -18.92 5.69
CA ILE A 582 -2.25 -18.67 6.95
C ILE A 582 -3.65 -19.27 6.86
N ALA A 583 -3.98 -20.23 7.73
CA ALA A 583 -5.31 -20.81 7.81
C ALA A 583 -6.03 -20.34 9.08
N GLU A 584 -7.23 -19.80 8.94
CA GLU A 584 -8.02 -19.23 10.03
C GLU A 584 -9.47 -19.72 10.01
N ASN A 585 -10.14 -19.70 11.17
CA ASN A 585 -11.55 -20.09 11.31
C ASN A 585 -12.45 -18.85 11.22
N ARG A 586 -12.84 -18.45 10.00
CA ARG A 586 -13.72 -17.30 9.76
C ARG A 586 -15.18 -17.64 10.04
N THR A 587 -15.77 -16.91 10.98
CA THR A 587 -17.14 -17.10 11.47
C THR A 587 -17.74 -15.76 11.88
N TYR A 588 -19.05 -15.73 12.13
CA TYR A 588 -19.79 -14.51 12.47
C TYR A 588 -19.64 -14.12 13.95
N VAL A 589 -18.45 -13.65 14.34
CA VAL A 589 -18.14 -13.19 15.71
C VAL A 589 -17.60 -11.76 15.65
N GLY A 590 -18.06 -10.90 16.55
CA GLY A 590 -17.63 -9.49 16.59
C GLY A 590 -18.05 -8.74 15.32
N TYR A 591 -17.12 -7.98 14.75
CA TYR A 591 -17.35 -7.26 13.48
C TYR A 591 -17.51 -8.19 12.27
N ASP A 592 -16.92 -9.40 12.29
CA ASP A 592 -17.16 -10.41 11.24
C ASP A 592 -18.62 -10.92 11.21
N ASP A 593 -19.48 -10.58 12.18
CA ASP A 593 -20.93 -10.80 12.05
C ASP A 593 -21.53 -10.04 10.86
N ALA A 594 -20.91 -8.94 10.43
CA ALA A 594 -21.28 -8.20 9.22
C ALA A 594 -21.17 -9.08 7.95
N LEU A 595 -20.31 -10.11 7.92
CA LEU A 595 -20.23 -11.06 6.81
C LEU A 595 -21.52 -11.86 6.60
N ARG A 596 -22.42 -11.91 7.60
CA ARG A 596 -23.72 -12.59 7.48
C ARG A 596 -24.70 -11.84 6.60
N THR A 597 -24.64 -10.51 6.56
CA THR A 597 -25.69 -9.65 5.98
C THR A 597 -25.19 -8.45 5.19
N GLY A 598 -23.92 -8.09 5.36
CA GLY A 598 -23.31 -6.88 4.82
C GLY A 598 -22.84 -7.03 3.38
N GLY A 599 -22.41 -8.23 2.98
CA GLY A 599 -21.97 -8.52 1.62
C GLY A 599 -23.06 -8.13 0.60
N TYR A 600 -22.67 -7.47 -0.49
CA TYR A 600 -23.62 -6.88 -1.41
C TYR A 600 -23.22 -6.96 -2.88
N ASN A 601 -24.22 -6.93 -3.77
CA ASN A 601 -24.06 -6.95 -5.22
C ASN A 601 -24.96 -5.89 -5.89
N TYR A 602 -24.42 -5.13 -6.83
CA TYR A 602 -25.19 -4.19 -7.66
C TYR A 602 -25.92 -4.94 -8.77
N GLY A 603 -26.93 -5.72 -8.37
CA GLY A 603 -27.64 -6.59 -9.30
C GLY A 603 -28.60 -5.88 -10.25
N PHE A 604 -28.91 -4.60 -10.01
CA PHE A 604 -30.01 -3.87 -10.66
C PHE A 604 -29.58 -2.53 -11.27
N SER A 605 -28.29 -2.34 -11.58
CA SER A 605 -27.72 -1.03 -11.95
C SER A 605 -28.38 -0.36 -13.16
N ASN A 606 -29.00 -1.14 -14.05
CA ASN A 606 -29.76 -0.64 -15.20
C ASN A 606 -31.12 -0.02 -14.86
N THR A 607 -31.68 -0.34 -13.69
CA THR A 607 -33.01 0.13 -13.26
C THR A 607 -32.99 0.88 -11.93
N ARG A 608 -32.06 0.52 -11.03
CA ARG A 608 -31.93 1.02 -9.65
C ARG A 608 -30.43 1.13 -9.35
N PRO A 609 -29.74 2.17 -9.86
CA PRO A 609 -28.27 2.28 -9.84
C PRO A 609 -27.67 2.34 -8.43
N SER A 610 -28.41 2.91 -7.46
CA SER A 610 -28.00 3.00 -6.05
C SER A 610 -28.62 1.89 -5.18
N TRP A 611 -29.03 0.78 -5.80
CA TRP A 611 -29.61 -0.35 -5.10
C TRP A 611 -28.73 -1.60 -5.18
N VAL A 612 -28.42 -2.15 -4.01
CA VAL A 612 -27.72 -3.42 -3.85
C VAL A 612 -28.60 -4.49 -3.23
N GLU A 613 -28.44 -5.72 -3.70
CA GLU A 613 -28.93 -6.92 -3.00
C GLU A 613 -27.88 -7.41 -2.00
N ARG A 614 -28.33 -8.12 -0.96
CA ARG A 614 -27.46 -8.65 0.10
C ARG A 614 -27.22 -10.15 -0.04
N TYR A 615 -26.03 -10.59 0.37
CA TYR A 615 -25.67 -11.99 0.48
C TYR A 615 -24.73 -12.22 1.69
N ALA A 616 -24.52 -13.48 2.03
CA ALA A 616 -23.66 -13.88 3.13
C ALA A 616 -22.36 -14.52 2.63
N ASN A 617 -21.21 -14.04 3.12
CA ASN A 617 -19.95 -14.76 3.00
C ASN A 617 -19.99 -15.96 3.95
N GLN A 618 -19.74 -17.16 3.43
CA GLN A 618 -20.02 -18.43 4.11
C GLN A 618 -18.86 -18.85 5.03
N PRO A 619 -19.13 -19.18 6.31
CA PRO A 619 -18.10 -19.42 7.30
C PRO A 619 -17.35 -20.74 7.07
N GLY A 620 -16.13 -20.82 7.59
CA GLY A 620 -15.28 -21.99 7.47
C GLY A 620 -13.81 -21.69 7.70
N MET A 621 -12.96 -22.63 7.32
CA MET A 621 -11.52 -22.40 7.27
C MET A 621 -11.21 -21.60 6.00
N LEU A 622 -10.76 -20.35 6.16
CA LEU A 622 -10.21 -19.58 5.05
C LEU A 622 -8.70 -19.78 5.04
N VAL A 623 -8.13 -20.08 3.87
CA VAL A 623 -6.69 -20.26 3.69
C VAL A 623 -6.19 -19.10 2.84
N TRP A 624 -5.19 -18.39 3.34
CA TRP A 624 -4.52 -17.29 2.67
C TRP A 624 -3.14 -17.74 2.22
N TYR A 625 -2.73 -17.38 1.01
CA TYR A 625 -1.38 -17.60 0.52
C TYR A 625 -0.63 -16.28 0.47
N VAL A 626 0.35 -16.13 1.35
CA VAL A 626 1.22 -14.97 1.43
C VAL A 626 2.48 -15.25 0.62
N ASN A 627 2.81 -14.36 -0.32
CA ASN A 627 3.98 -14.49 -1.19
C ASN A 627 4.70 -13.16 -1.38
N TYR A 628 5.83 -12.98 -0.68
CA TYR A 628 6.60 -11.73 -0.73
C TYR A 628 7.39 -11.52 -2.02
N ALA A 629 7.26 -12.41 -3.01
CA ALA A 629 7.68 -12.14 -4.39
C ALA A 629 6.83 -11.03 -5.05
N TYR A 630 5.68 -10.69 -4.46
CA TYR A 630 4.76 -9.67 -4.93
C TYR A 630 4.57 -8.59 -3.85
N GLY A 631 4.49 -7.33 -4.27
CA GLY A 631 4.30 -6.18 -3.38
C GLY A 631 2.82 -5.80 -3.17
N ASP A 632 1.93 -6.35 -3.99
CA ASP A 632 0.53 -5.95 -4.15
C ASP A 632 -0.35 -7.17 -4.53
N ASN A 633 -1.66 -6.96 -4.64
CA ASN A 633 -2.63 -7.95 -5.08
C ASN A 633 -3.27 -7.60 -6.45
N ASN A 634 -2.51 -6.96 -7.34
CA ASN A 634 -2.94 -6.58 -8.69
C ASN A 634 -2.98 -7.79 -9.62
N THR A 635 -3.92 -8.69 -9.34
CA THR A 635 -4.16 -9.90 -10.15
C THR A 635 -4.49 -9.61 -11.61
N SER A 636 -4.89 -8.38 -11.96
CA SER A 636 -5.02 -7.94 -13.35
C SER A 636 -3.68 -7.85 -14.10
N GLU A 637 -2.59 -7.54 -13.41
CA GLU A 637 -1.23 -7.50 -13.96
C GLU A 637 -0.52 -8.85 -13.84
N HIS A 638 -0.75 -9.58 -12.74
CA HIS A 638 -0.16 -10.89 -12.49
C HIS A 638 -1.21 -11.95 -12.10
N PRO A 639 -2.01 -12.46 -13.06
CA PRO A 639 -3.11 -13.37 -12.76
C PRO A 639 -2.73 -14.63 -11.98
N GLY A 640 -3.42 -14.81 -10.85
CA GLY A 640 -3.19 -15.91 -9.91
C GLY A 640 -2.05 -15.68 -8.91
N TYR A 641 -1.45 -14.50 -8.86
CA TYR A 641 -0.41 -14.15 -7.90
C TYR A 641 -0.72 -12.84 -7.18
N GLY A 642 -0.05 -12.62 -6.05
CA GLY A 642 -0.26 -11.45 -5.20
C GLY A 642 0.45 -11.60 -3.86
N LEU A 643 0.51 -10.51 -3.11
CA LEU A 643 1.10 -10.41 -1.79
C LEU A 643 0.39 -11.32 -0.78
N ASP A 644 -0.94 -11.24 -0.72
CA ASP A 644 -1.80 -12.01 0.20
C ASP A 644 -3.19 -12.27 -0.41
N LEU A 645 -3.40 -13.47 -0.94
CA LEU A 645 -4.66 -13.83 -1.61
C LEU A 645 -5.36 -15.01 -0.93
N PRO A 646 -6.70 -14.98 -0.77
CA PRO A 646 -7.44 -16.13 -0.28
C PRO A 646 -7.53 -17.21 -1.35
N VAL A 647 -7.42 -18.46 -0.89
CA VAL A 647 -7.67 -19.65 -1.68
C VAL A 647 -9.17 -19.89 -1.73
N ASP A 648 -9.74 -19.74 -2.91
CA ASP A 648 -11.14 -20.05 -3.18
C ASP A 648 -11.27 -21.55 -3.49
N VAL A 649 -11.97 -22.28 -2.62
CA VAL A 649 -12.26 -23.71 -2.83
C VAL A 649 -13.06 -23.99 -4.10
N ARG A 650 -13.71 -22.98 -4.70
CA ARG A 650 -14.49 -23.05 -5.95
C ARG A 650 -14.22 -21.82 -6.84
N PRO A 651 -13.04 -21.72 -7.48
CA PRO A 651 -12.55 -20.48 -8.11
C PRO A 651 -13.29 -20.05 -9.39
N GLY A 652 -14.34 -20.77 -9.81
CA GLY A 652 -15.03 -20.53 -11.08
C GLY A 652 -15.90 -19.28 -11.05
N ALA A 653 -16.04 -18.61 -12.20
CA ALA A 653 -16.83 -17.39 -12.33
C ALA A 653 -18.35 -17.64 -12.16
N ILE A 654 -19.04 -16.69 -11.54
CA ILE A 654 -20.51 -16.65 -11.50
C ILE A 654 -21.04 -15.99 -12.78
N THR A 655 -21.35 -16.79 -13.80
CA THR A 655 -21.86 -16.29 -15.09
C THR A 655 -23.39 -16.12 -15.08
N VAL A 656 -23.86 -14.92 -15.40
CA VAL A 656 -25.27 -14.60 -15.66
C VAL A 656 -25.52 -14.67 -17.17
N LYS A 657 -26.39 -15.59 -17.58
CA LYS A 657 -26.66 -15.88 -18.99
C LYS A 657 -27.07 -14.63 -19.76
N GLY A 658 -26.27 -14.24 -20.75
CA GLY A 658 -26.54 -13.10 -21.63
C GLY A 658 -26.28 -11.73 -21.00
N GLN A 659 -25.67 -11.68 -19.80
CA GLN A 659 -25.31 -10.42 -19.12
C GLN A 659 -23.80 -10.30 -18.87
N GLY A 660 -23.11 -11.40 -18.57
CA GLY A 660 -21.68 -11.39 -18.23
C GLY A 660 -21.42 -12.17 -16.96
N THR A 661 -20.41 -11.75 -16.20
CA THR A 661 -20.01 -12.36 -14.92
C THR A 661 -20.25 -11.38 -13.78
N VAL A 662 -20.67 -11.89 -12.63
CA VAL A 662 -20.57 -11.14 -11.37
C VAL A 662 -19.08 -10.96 -11.06
N THR A 663 -18.71 -9.79 -10.51
CA THR A 663 -17.31 -9.43 -10.24
C THR A 663 -16.68 -10.33 -9.16
N ASN A 664 -15.35 -10.43 -9.14
CA ASN A 664 -14.61 -11.35 -8.28
C ASN A 664 -14.74 -11.05 -6.78
N ARG A 665 -14.95 -9.79 -6.42
CA ARG A 665 -15.28 -9.35 -5.06
C ARG A 665 -16.45 -10.11 -4.43
N ARG A 666 -17.35 -10.66 -5.25
CA ARG A 666 -18.50 -11.47 -4.83
C ARG A 666 -18.29 -12.98 -5.07
N ASN A 667 -17.41 -13.38 -5.99
CA ASN A 667 -17.14 -14.80 -6.26
C ASN A 667 -16.62 -15.53 -5.01
N GLY A 668 -15.74 -14.89 -4.24
CA GLY A 668 -15.20 -15.45 -3.00
C GLY A 668 -16.20 -15.63 -1.84
N PHE A 669 -17.50 -15.38 -2.00
CA PHE A 669 -18.51 -15.55 -0.94
C PHE A 669 -18.51 -16.96 -0.35
N ASP A 670 -18.10 -17.97 -1.13
CA ASP A 670 -18.02 -19.35 -0.72
C ASP A 670 -16.60 -19.94 -0.74
N ALA A 671 -15.57 -19.09 -0.64
CA ALA A 671 -14.16 -19.48 -0.64
C ALA A 671 -13.77 -20.45 0.49
N ALA A 672 -14.35 -20.29 1.69
CA ALA A 672 -13.92 -21.05 2.87
C ALA A 672 -14.17 -22.58 2.77
N PHE A 673 -13.21 -23.38 3.23
CA PHE A 673 -13.33 -24.83 3.39
C PHE A 673 -14.20 -25.17 4.60
N SER A 674 -15.02 -26.22 4.52
CA SER A 674 -15.98 -26.55 5.58
C SER A 674 -16.39 -28.02 5.55
N ARG A 675 -16.72 -28.57 6.73
CA ARG A 675 -17.39 -29.85 6.95
C ARG A 675 -18.91 -29.75 6.78
N HIS A 676 -19.45 -28.55 6.64
CA HIS A 676 -20.86 -28.29 6.44
C HIS A 676 -21.13 -27.83 5.00
N ASP A 677 -22.29 -28.21 4.47
CA ASP A 677 -22.74 -27.72 3.18
C ASP A 677 -23.05 -26.22 3.25
N LYS A 678 -22.88 -25.51 2.12
CA LYS A 678 -23.25 -24.10 1.98
C LYS A 678 -24.62 -23.98 1.30
N PRO A 679 -25.49 -23.06 1.74
CA PRO A 679 -26.80 -22.85 1.14
C PRO A 679 -26.69 -22.40 -0.32
N ALA A 680 -27.80 -22.51 -1.06
CA ALA A 680 -27.90 -21.91 -2.39
C ALA A 680 -27.88 -20.38 -2.27
N GLN A 681 -27.31 -19.70 -3.26
CA GLN A 681 -27.22 -18.25 -3.33
C GLN A 681 -27.68 -17.77 -4.70
N THR A 682 -28.47 -16.70 -4.74
CA THR A 682 -28.87 -16.04 -5.98
C THR A 682 -28.18 -14.70 -6.09
N PHE A 683 -27.67 -14.41 -7.29
CA PHE A 683 -27.17 -13.10 -7.67
C PHE A 683 -27.97 -12.58 -8.87
N HIS A 684 -28.01 -11.27 -9.06
CA HIS A 684 -28.51 -10.63 -10.26
C HIS A 684 -27.42 -9.86 -10.99
N LEU A 685 -27.56 -9.73 -12.30
CA LEU A 685 -26.82 -8.76 -13.10
C LEU A 685 -27.80 -8.11 -14.05
N ASN A 686 -27.94 -6.78 -13.97
CA ASN A 686 -28.95 -6.01 -14.71
C ASN A 686 -30.40 -6.55 -14.54
N GLY A 687 -30.72 -7.04 -13.34
CA GLY A 687 -32.00 -7.62 -12.97
C GLY A 687 -32.21 -9.07 -13.42
N VAL A 688 -31.23 -9.69 -14.08
CA VAL A 688 -31.31 -11.10 -14.51
C VAL A 688 -30.67 -12.02 -13.45
N PRO A 689 -31.39 -13.01 -12.91
CA PRO A 689 -30.89 -13.87 -11.86
C PRO A 689 -29.96 -14.99 -12.36
N VAL A 690 -29.02 -15.38 -11.51
CA VAL A 690 -28.32 -16.67 -11.52
C VAL A 690 -28.39 -17.28 -10.11
N THR A 691 -28.80 -18.54 -10.01
CA THR A 691 -28.84 -19.28 -8.74
C THR A 691 -27.74 -20.33 -8.71
N LEU A 692 -26.78 -20.13 -7.80
CA LEU A 692 -25.80 -21.14 -7.44
C LEU A 692 -26.46 -22.18 -6.54
N PRO A 693 -26.30 -23.49 -6.83
CA PRO A 693 -26.95 -24.53 -6.05
C PRO A 693 -26.34 -24.62 -4.65
N LYS A 694 -27.04 -25.34 -3.76
CA LYS A 694 -26.44 -25.77 -2.49
C LYS A 694 -25.11 -26.49 -2.75
N LEU A 695 -24.04 -26.05 -2.11
CA LEU A 695 -22.69 -26.56 -2.34
C LEU A 695 -22.31 -27.59 -1.28
N LYS A 696 -21.72 -28.70 -1.73
CA LYS A 696 -21.25 -29.76 -0.82
C LYS A 696 -20.06 -29.30 0.00
N ALA A 697 -20.00 -29.77 1.24
CA ALA A 697 -18.85 -29.63 2.12
C ALA A 697 -17.53 -30.04 1.43
N ASN A 698 -16.50 -29.21 1.58
CA ASN A 698 -15.12 -29.52 1.22
C ASN A 698 -14.20 -29.13 2.38
N PRO A 699 -13.77 -30.07 3.23
CA PRO A 699 -13.00 -29.77 4.43
C PRO A 699 -11.49 -29.81 4.23
N VAL A 700 -10.99 -29.91 2.99
CA VAL A 700 -9.58 -30.17 2.69
C VAL A 700 -9.03 -29.15 1.72
N PHE A 701 -8.05 -28.38 2.20
CA PHE A 701 -7.10 -27.68 1.35
C PHE A 701 -5.93 -28.62 1.02
N ASP A 702 -5.51 -28.65 -0.24
CA ASP A 702 -4.40 -29.46 -0.74
C ASP A 702 -3.69 -28.68 -1.86
N ASP A 703 -2.42 -28.32 -1.66
CA ASP A 703 -1.67 -27.51 -2.62
C ASP A 703 -0.86 -28.34 -3.64
N SER A 704 -1.04 -29.67 -3.71
CA SER A 704 -0.20 -30.55 -4.53
C SER A 704 -0.24 -30.26 -6.05
N ALA A 705 -1.13 -29.39 -6.49
CA ALA A 705 -1.20 -28.88 -7.85
C ALA A 705 -1.39 -27.35 -7.79
N VAL A 706 -0.43 -26.62 -8.37
CA VAL A 706 -0.34 -25.15 -8.35
C VAL A 706 -1.65 -24.48 -8.81
N ASP A 707 -2.30 -25.02 -9.84
CA ASP A 707 -3.52 -24.44 -10.40
C ASP A 707 -4.82 -25.02 -9.78
N ARG A 708 -4.76 -25.80 -8.69
CA ARG A 708 -5.96 -26.48 -8.16
C ARG A 708 -7.10 -25.53 -7.78
N TYR A 709 -6.74 -24.35 -7.30
CA TYR A 709 -7.67 -23.32 -6.84
C TYR A 709 -7.63 -22.07 -7.71
N TRP A 710 -7.17 -22.21 -8.95
CA TRP A 710 -7.11 -21.12 -9.92
C TRP A 710 -7.61 -21.62 -11.28
N THR A 711 -8.20 -20.73 -12.08
CA THR A 711 -8.64 -21.07 -13.43
C THR A 711 -8.41 -19.90 -14.37
N ALA A 712 -7.99 -20.20 -15.60
CA ALA A 712 -7.81 -19.20 -16.66
C ALA A 712 -9.14 -18.53 -17.06
N ASP A 713 -10.28 -19.19 -16.82
CA ASP A 713 -11.61 -18.61 -17.09
C ASP A 713 -12.02 -17.55 -16.05
N ASN A 714 -11.29 -17.43 -14.94
CA ASN A 714 -11.56 -16.50 -13.84
C ASN A 714 -10.26 -16.13 -13.11
N GLU A 715 -9.31 -15.61 -13.88
CA GLU A 715 -7.90 -15.56 -13.52
C GLU A 715 -7.53 -14.63 -12.35
N GLN A 716 -8.42 -13.70 -12.02
CA GLN A 716 -8.23 -12.73 -10.93
C GLN A 716 -8.90 -13.17 -9.60
N ASN A 717 -9.76 -14.19 -9.61
CA ASN A 717 -10.58 -14.54 -8.43
C ASN A 717 -9.80 -15.25 -7.31
N SER A 718 -8.76 -16.01 -7.63
CA SER A 718 -8.04 -16.76 -6.61
C SER A 718 -6.59 -16.95 -7.02
N VAL A 719 -5.91 -17.91 -6.42
CA VAL A 719 -4.45 -17.93 -6.36
C VAL A 719 -3.85 -19.25 -6.81
N LYS A 720 -2.73 -19.16 -7.53
CA LYS A 720 -1.85 -20.27 -7.83
C LYS A 720 -1.05 -20.60 -6.57
N VAL A 721 -1.35 -21.77 -6.00
CA VAL A 721 -0.81 -22.20 -4.72
C VAL A 721 0.66 -22.67 -4.86
N ALA A 722 1.38 -22.72 -3.74
CA ALA A 722 2.83 -22.93 -3.70
C ALA A 722 3.34 -24.24 -4.34
N GLY A 723 2.49 -25.26 -4.46
CA GLY A 723 2.86 -26.53 -5.09
C GLY A 723 3.70 -27.44 -4.21
N THR A 724 3.64 -27.30 -2.88
CA THR A 724 4.58 -27.94 -1.95
C THR A 724 4.15 -29.33 -1.46
N GLY A 725 2.90 -29.73 -1.68
CA GLY A 725 2.29 -30.92 -1.09
C GLY A 725 1.69 -30.68 0.30
N THR A 726 1.61 -29.42 0.76
CA THR A 726 0.90 -28.99 1.96
C THR A 726 -0.59 -29.30 1.85
N ARG A 727 -1.11 -29.96 2.88
CA ARG A 727 -2.52 -30.30 3.03
C ARG A 727 -3.02 -29.89 4.41
N ILE A 728 -4.15 -29.17 4.46
CA ILE A 728 -4.81 -28.72 5.69
C ILE A 728 -6.24 -29.29 5.70
N GLU A 729 -6.53 -30.18 6.65
CA GLU A 729 -7.86 -30.83 6.77
C GLU A 729 -8.55 -30.46 8.06
N ILE A 730 -9.82 -30.07 7.95
CA ILE A 730 -10.69 -29.84 9.09
C ILE A 730 -11.15 -31.18 9.67
N VAL A 731 -10.54 -31.61 10.77
CA VAL A 731 -10.90 -32.87 11.46
C VAL A 731 -12.02 -32.68 12.48
N LYS A 732 -12.28 -31.45 12.93
CA LYS A 732 -13.44 -31.07 13.75
C LYS A 732 -13.87 -29.65 13.42
N GLN A 733 -15.18 -29.43 13.28
CA GLN A 733 -15.76 -28.10 13.12
C GLN A 733 -17.07 -28.03 13.89
N GLY A 734 -17.22 -27.01 14.73
CA GLY A 734 -18.49 -26.74 15.39
C GLY A 734 -19.57 -26.20 14.45
N LYS A 735 -20.73 -25.87 15.02
CA LYS A 735 -21.89 -25.32 14.30
C LYS A 735 -22.25 -23.90 14.74
N LYS A 736 -21.81 -23.48 15.93
CA LYS A 736 -22.00 -22.12 16.44
C LYS A 736 -20.80 -21.26 16.02
N PRO A 737 -20.99 -19.94 15.83
CA PRO A 737 -19.89 -19.04 15.48
C PRO A 737 -18.72 -19.09 16.47
N THR A 738 -18.99 -19.29 17.77
CA THR A 738 -17.97 -19.34 18.82
C THR A 738 -17.34 -20.72 19.03
N ASP A 739 -17.69 -21.73 18.23
CA ASP A 739 -17.13 -23.06 18.39
C ASP A 739 -15.72 -23.16 17.79
N ASP A 740 -14.84 -23.90 18.46
CA ASP A 740 -13.50 -24.22 17.96
C ASP A 740 -13.52 -25.07 16.68
N MET A 741 -12.46 -24.92 15.91
CA MET A 741 -12.07 -25.79 14.79
C MET A 741 -10.79 -26.56 15.14
N VAL A 742 -10.68 -27.80 14.69
CA VAL A 742 -9.41 -28.54 14.75
C VAL A 742 -8.99 -28.87 13.33
N VAL A 743 -7.79 -28.46 12.97
CA VAL A 743 -7.17 -28.73 11.67
C VAL A 743 -5.99 -29.66 11.82
N GLN A 744 -5.79 -30.51 10.82
CA GLN A 744 -4.63 -31.39 10.69
C GLN A 744 -3.83 -30.95 9.46
N ILE A 745 -2.58 -30.57 9.68
CA ILE A 745 -1.66 -30.07 8.67
C ILE A 745 -0.62 -31.14 8.39
N ARG A 746 -0.36 -31.38 7.10
CA ARG A 746 0.71 -32.24 6.61
C ARG A 746 1.47 -31.49 5.52
N ASN A 747 2.78 -31.42 5.62
CA ASN A 747 3.67 -30.78 4.66
C ASN A 747 5.01 -31.51 4.55
#